data_AF-A0A6A5GXJ0-F1
#
_entry.id   AF-A0A6A5GXJ0-F1
#
_cell.length_a   1.000
_cell.length_b   1.000
_cell.length_c   1.000
_cell.angle_alpha   90.00
_cell.angle_beta   90.00
_cell.angle_gamma   90.00
#
_symmetry.space_group_name_H-M   'P 1'
#
loop_
_entity.id
_entity.type
_entity.pdbx_description
1 polymer ?
#
loop_
_entity_poly.entity_id
_entity_poly.type
_entity_poly.pdbx_seq_one_letter_code
_entity_poly.pdbx_strand_id
1 'polypeptide(L)'
;MVICGLLLVHSDCAPLNHSLSSNNNSHVPSYLDAFKELIAQHVYGTNDNHNPSDSTKNDDIFDLNSSREFLRAKRNAPPPDKLKELIDKSSSLARISNGIALQSGLMDGTIKIEDAVGELLNLGTLKVSDVVGFEMDPVKQLTGKLKGLPTNLDKSVEKLEKVGLEWKTLEEMSRTVGDVTKLTKPEEYFTSLKDYEKKFNFDLFTEPINKVVNILSKLEGIEKLKIDEKTDITKLETAHLNYFIGLPGSFREAIDELTTVKNTPNLFSGVAFIMDSSKTFAPFGEMAKLIDFRLDKLDDRPSYETVEIVKKNFKQLEDLAPMFSTPHLKVLNDVIAARTRREPVKRTVTTGFVNGASDLKQLGNDVRDSWIVSLSNNLVSLKRLENGLTPVLDIKRQLAPADEALLSISSGESSMFYLDSIQKDASTSVKDSSKLAEVFNEYEKCRMLHAPIVKASSIPSQQLIAKILSVEKMFRNLKAGVQKIDTTKVKSEMDAFIKFLGFTNIKDTTKSSPQLPDVLKKIKTTDNLKKFKEFIACVKSGLDVDPAELKNITADIIAKKDTLTFVGLEQEANMHKCLHDLKEDLSKLAQMIQLTQKLRSLDSKKIQKVENAASSLGTATNELKSVNSIPDSMMKDAKEITTEINKWPESLKSSGEIGQSVALLSHANDFKTLVLSGELDKFDAPVQTQITAMKKGKEQDTIKTLWGDHNKFVTDLQASSNQIQSIGTSLKLAEIKNFEDYGTVMKTSLEAMKDVTIDVKNKVEALDTLISLPKAPAELEKIKKTLQHLGSLDLTFSSHSSHFQKVPNALKSLYDFLVKFSIEPTQAPPPRSGNAPLTGRSPVYSGSNGGSSGGNDEDRESLEREGLQERIGLGVVIGVLLLLFIILTGYKYFTKRFIKKQLREWIKAQRYPSAPTAHRHHDTCLKTIVIETEKFREEMQKQSHDYLPERKHRNPGILCNPETALHKLKKDGEKMPIHANLVKSKNGKRFIACQAPTDKSKDHDDTTEDFWHMVVKERCDNVVMLCQCVESKSIKSAQYYPVAVNKPKTCGRYEISLLAEPGIFMEFKDIIVRRMLIRDTTNKLRKRTINHYQHVGWGDQKCPPKGKHEALYQLMKKLESKWIPARFQSPVVVHCSSGIGRTMTFIGIHTVSQDVIHDASGPWTNRLNLLREARWHAIQTTRQSYWLQMAVAHKLNWDYKLGMDEDLKEQQAMFYAMAFQEQVTPELAAERQMEKDKKAEAAAKGQKYNTTQKASPILGQVVLY
;
A
#
# COMPACT_ATOMS: atom_id res chain seq x y z
N MET A 1 -10.04 -26.60 -25.78
CA MET A 1 -9.13 -26.22 -26.88
C MET A 1 -7.75 -26.02 -26.26
N VAL A 2 -7.11 -27.13 -25.86
CA VAL A 2 -5.92 -27.17 -24.97
C VAL A 2 -4.71 -27.78 -25.69
N ILE A 3 -4.69 -27.78 -27.02
CA ILE A 3 -3.55 -28.28 -27.78
C ILE A 3 -3.11 -27.18 -28.74
N CYS A 4 -2.07 -26.44 -28.31
CA CYS A 4 -1.14 -25.61 -29.11
C CYS A 4 -0.24 -24.69 -28.25
N GLY A 5 -0.26 -24.78 -26.91
CA GLY A 5 0.46 -23.85 -26.02
C GLY A 5 1.85 -24.28 -25.51
N LEU A 6 2.61 -25.07 -26.26
CA LEU A 6 4.01 -25.39 -25.93
C LEU A 6 4.83 -25.45 -27.22
N LEU A 7 5.38 -24.30 -27.59
CA LEU A 7 6.58 -24.02 -28.40
C LEU A 7 6.53 -22.52 -28.78
N LEU A 8 7.09 -21.61 -27.96
CA LEU A 8 7.90 -20.44 -28.37
C LEU A 8 7.98 -19.32 -27.32
N VAL A 9 9.21 -19.02 -26.93
CA VAL A 9 9.62 -17.78 -26.26
C VAL A 9 10.23 -16.86 -27.34
N HIS A 10 9.74 -15.61 -27.39
CA HIS A 10 10.24 -14.41 -28.08
C HIS A 10 10.07 -14.25 -29.61
N SER A 11 9.02 -13.52 -30.01
CA SER A 11 9.05 -12.43 -31.01
C SER A 11 7.70 -11.71 -31.07
N ASP A 12 7.72 -10.37 -31.17
CA ASP A 12 6.58 -9.46 -31.10
C ASP A 12 5.43 -9.73 -32.08
N CYS A 13 4.24 -10.01 -31.52
CA CYS A 13 2.92 -9.60 -31.99
C CYS A 13 1.90 -9.94 -30.88
N ALA A 14 1.33 -8.93 -30.21
CA ALA A 14 0.18 -9.09 -29.31
C ALA A 14 -1.13 -9.06 -30.14
N PRO A 15 -2.27 -9.67 -29.71
CA PRO A 15 -2.99 -9.16 -28.53
C PRO A 15 -3.74 -10.19 -27.63
N LEU A 16 -3.96 -9.73 -26.38
CA LEU A 16 -5.13 -9.92 -25.48
C LEU A 16 -5.45 -11.28 -24.81
N ASN A 17 -5.30 -11.24 -23.47
CA ASN A 17 -6.25 -11.61 -22.40
C ASN A 17 -6.71 -13.06 -22.09
N HIS A 18 -6.25 -13.48 -20.91
CA HIS A 18 -6.94 -14.08 -19.75
C HIS A 18 -7.32 -15.57 -19.63
N SER A 19 -6.65 -16.16 -18.61
CA SER A 19 -7.16 -16.99 -17.51
C SER A 19 -7.37 -18.49 -17.75
N LEU A 20 -6.83 -19.31 -16.83
CA LEU A 20 -7.66 -20.14 -15.96
C LEU A 20 -6.86 -20.68 -14.76
N SER A 21 -7.62 -20.94 -13.70
CA SER A 21 -7.24 -21.22 -12.33
C SER A 21 -6.99 -22.70 -12.01
N SER A 22 -6.35 -22.89 -10.86
CA SER A 22 -6.63 -23.86 -9.77
C SER A 22 -6.34 -25.35 -9.94
N ASN A 23 -5.52 -25.87 -9.01
CA ASN A 23 -5.89 -26.90 -8.02
C ASN A 23 -5.02 -26.66 -6.76
N ASN A 24 -5.56 -26.32 -5.58
CA ASN A 24 -6.28 -27.13 -4.57
C ASN A 24 -5.44 -28.26 -3.94
N ASN A 25 -4.88 -28.03 -2.75
CA ASN A 25 -5.41 -28.53 -1.46
C ASN A 25 -4.37 -28.38 -0.31
N SER A 26 -4.72 -27.67 0.77
CA SER A 26 -5.01 -28.26 2.10
C SER A 26 -4.91 -27.23 3.26
N HIS A 27 -6.02 -27.16 4.00
CA HIS A 27 -6.29 -26.74 5.38
C HIS A 27 -5.41 -25.71 6.14
N VAL A 28 -6.02 -24.57 6.47
CA VAL A 28 -5.69 -23.74 7.65
C VAL A 28 -6.99 -23.28 8.36
N PRO A 29 -7.10 -23.38 9.70
CA PRO A 29 -8.28 -22.96 10.50
C PRO A 29 -8.54 -21.45 10.51
N SER A 30 -9.78 -21.08 10.82
CA SER A 30 -10.36 -19.75 10.65
C SER A 30 -9.93 -18.68 11.67
N TYR A 31 -9.42 -17.56 11.16
CA TYR A 31 -9.17 -16.27 11.83
C TYR A 31 -10.44 -15.50 12.28
N LEU A 32 -11.61 -16.15 12.33
CA LEU A 32 -12.90 -15.45 12.53
C LEU A 32 -13.24 -15.17 14.00
N ASP A 33 -12.55 -15.82 14.94
CA ASP A 33 -12.86 -15.67 16.37
C ASP A 33 -12.01 -14.61 17.11
N ALA A 34 -10.89 -14.15 16.53
CA ALA A 34 -10.03 -13.13 17.16
C ALA A 34 -10.36 -11.67 16.77
N PHE A 35 -11.28 -11.43 15.83
CA PHE A 35 -11.54 -10.08 15.30
C PHE A 35 -12.78 -9.40 15.92
N LYS A 36 -13.55 -10.11 16.76
CA LYS A 36 -14.77 -9.56 17.38
C LYS A 36 -14.49 -8.72 18.63
N GLU A 37 -13.34 -8.86 19.28
CA GLU A 37 -13.04 -8.11 20.52
C GLU A 37 -12.44 -6.71 20.29
N LEU A 38 -11.92 -6.39 19.09
CA LEU A 38 -11.21 -5.11 18.87
C LEU A 38 -12.13 -3.90 18.59
N ILE A 39 -13.46 -4.08 18.50
CA ILE A 39 -14.40 -3.01 18.11
C ILE A 39 -15.14 -2.37 19.30
N ALA A 40 -15.02 -2.90 20.52
CA ALA A 40 -15.81 -2.42 21.66
C ALA A 40 -15.24 -1.22 22.47
N GLN A 41 -14.06 -0.66 22.14
CA GLN A 41 -13.44 0.43 22.93
C GLN A 41 -13.44 1.82 22.26
N HIS A 42 -14.23 2.07 21.21
CA HIS A 42 -14.24 3.36 20.51
C HIS A 42 -15.45 4.27 20.78
N VAL A 43 -16.11 4.21 21.95
CA VAL A 43 -17.18 5.18 22.36
C VAL A 43 -17.16 5.32 23.90
N TYR A 44 -16.30 6.14 24.51
CA TYR A 44 -16.54 7.37 25.31
C TYR A 44 -15.18 7.60 26.02
N GLY A 45 -14.39 8.67 25.82
CA GLY A 45 -14.63 10.05 26.27
C GLY A 45 -13.79 10.36 27.53
N THR A 46 -12.53 10.78 27.37
CA THR A 46 -11.72 11.42 28.42
C THR A 46 -12.21 12.86 28.64
N ASN A 47 -12.27 13.33 29.88
CA ASN A 47 -12.26 14.76 30.21
C ASN A 47 -11.66 14.97 31.61
N ASP A 48 -10.73 15.93 31.72
CA ASP A 48 -10.36 16.60 32.96
C ASP A 48 -10.46 18.13 32.78
N ASN A 49 -11.39 18.71 33.56
CA ASN A 49 -11.47 19.99 34.28
C ASN A 49 -10.93 21.33 33.74
N HIS A 50 -11.84 22.32 33.62
CA HIS A 50 -11.92 23.47 34.56
C HIS A 50 -13.29 24.18 34.49
N ASN A 51 -13.85 24.51 35.68
CA ASN A 51 -15.07 25.28 35.98
C ASN A 51 -14.69 26.76 36.29
N PRO A 52 -15.60 27.76 36.27
CA PRO A 52 -16.76 27.90 37.19
C PRO A 52 -18.04 28.43 36.46
N SER A 53 -19.26 28.50 36.96
CA SER A 53 -19.87 28.50 38.30
C SER A 53 -21.38 28.23 38.14
N ASP A 54 -21.97 27.74 39.21
CA ASP A 54 -23.33 28.02 39.72
C ASP A 54 -24.36 26.86 39.81
N SER A 55 -24.68 26.65 41.09
CA SER A 55 -25.67 25.87 41.83
C SER A 55 -26.88 25.18 41.13
N THR A 56 -27.11 23.90 41.41
CA THR A 56 -28.06 23.41 42.45
C THR A 56 -28.43 21.91 42.30
N LYS A 57 -28.39 21.21 43.45
CA LYS A 57 -29.19 20.07 43.94
C LYS A 57 -28.95 18.63 43.42
N ASN A 58 -28.34 17.86 44.35
CA ASN A 58 -28.60 16.48 44.81
C ASN A 58 -29.52 15.58 43.97
N ASP A 59 -29.02 14.38 43.66
CA ASP A 59 -29.57 13.13 44.21
C ASP A 59 -28.49 12.01 44.16
N ASP A 60 -28.28 11.39 45.32
CA ASP A 60 -27.52 10.16 45.51
C ASP A 60 -28.28 8.96 44.94
N ILE A 61 -27.55 7.96 44.42
CA ILE A 61 -27.51 6.56 44.89
C ILE A 61 -26.77 5.69 43.85
N PHE A 62 -25.67 5.10 44.31
CA PHE A 62 -24.94 4.01 43.67
C PHE A 62 -25.87 2.82 43.34
N ASP A 63 -26.00 2.47 42.06
CA ASP A 63 -26.58 1.19 41.65
C ASP A 63 -25.48 0.11 41.59
N LEU A 64 -25.55 -0.83 42.55
CA LEU A 64 -24.67 -1.97 42.82
C LEU A 64 -24.69 -3.06 41.72
N ASN A 65 -25.25 -2.81 40.55
CA ASN A 65 -25.41 -3.81 39.49
C ASN A 65 -24.23 -3.93 38.49
N SER A 66 -23.30 -2.98 38.42
CA SER A 66 -22.17 -3.03 37.46
C SER A 66 -21.08 -4.05 37.83
N SER A 67 -21.03 -4.48 39.10
CA SER A 67 -20.01 -5.44 39.59
C SER A 67 -20.27 -6.88 39.15
N ARG A 68 -21.52 -7.23 38.81
CA ARG A 68 -21.90 -8.58 38.33
C ARG A 68 -21.56 -8.82 36.86
N GLU A 69 -21.54 -7.78 36.03
CA GLU A 69 -21.16 -7.90 34.62
C GLU A 69 -19.64 -7.98 34.43
N PHE A 70 -18.86 -7.31 35.27
CA PHE A 70 -17.39 -7.41 35.28
C PHE A 70 -16.90 -8.81 35.69
N LEU A 71 -17.61 -9.47 36.60
CA LEU A 71 -17.34 -10.87 36.99
C LEU A 71 -17.78 -11.91 35.95
N ARG A 72 -18.68 -11.56 35.01
CA ARG A 72 -19.06 -12.42 33.88
C ARG A 72 -18.10 -12.29 32.70
N ALA A 73 -17.52 -11.11 32.46
CA ALA A 73 -16.50 -10.89 31.42
C ALA A 73 -15.18 -11.64 31.72
N LYS A 74 -14.88 -11.91 32.99
CA LYS A 74 -13.70 -12.70 33.40
C LYS A 74 -13.75 -14.19 33.04
N ARG A 75 -14.88 -14.70 32.52
CA ARG A 75 -15.04 -16.12 32.14
C ARG A 75 -14.65 -16.43 30.68
N ASN A 76 -14.39 -15.42 29.85
CA ASN A 76 -14.03 -15.59 28.44
C ASN A 76 -12.70 -14.91 28.03
N ALA A 77 -11.91 -14.39 28.98
CA ALA A 77 -10.56 -13.88 28.68
C ALA A 77 -9.58 -15.06 28.46
N PRO A 78 -8.61 -14.96 27.53
CA PRO A 78 -7.47 -15.88 27.52
C PRO A 78 -6.83 -15.90 28.92
N PRO A 79 -6.31 -17.05 29.40
CA PRO A 79 -5.74 -17.14 30.73
C PRO A 79 -4.68 -16.03 30.93
N PRO A 80 -4.67 -15.33 32.08
CA PRO A 80 -3.72 -14.25 32.33
C PRO A 80 -2.28 -14.76 32.16
N ASP A 81 -1.46 -13.97 31.45
CA ASP A 81 -0.04 -14.24 31.31
C ASP A 81 0.62 -14.15 32.69
N LYS A 82 0.86 -15.31 33.31
CA LYS A 82 1.40 -15.41 34.66
C LYS A 82 2.78 -14.79 34.79
N LEU A 83 3.59 -14.78 33.72
CA LEU A 83 4.89 -14.12 33.75
C LEU A 83 4.71 -12.60 33.87
N LYS A 84 3.75 -12.05 33.13
CA LYS A 84 3.40 -10.63 33.21
C LYS A 84 2.85 -10.26 34.59
N GLU A 85 2.00 -11.10 35.19
CA GLU A 85 1.48 -10.89 36.54
C GLU A 85 2.60 -10.89 37.60
N LEU A 86 3.56 -11.81 37.51
CA LEU A 86 4.76 -11.83 38.36
C LEU A 86 5.56 -10.54 38.22
N ILE A 87 5.80 -10.09 36.98
CA ILE A 87 6.54 -8.86 36.68
C ILE A 87 5.82 -7.64 37.26
N ASP A 88 4.50 -7.53 37.10
CA ASP A 88 3.74 -6.36 37.56
C ASP A 88 3.84 -6.18 39.07
N LYS A 89 3.67 -7.28 39.84
CA LYS A 89 3.77 -7.25 41.31
C LYS A 89 5.20 -7.05 41.79
N SER A 90 6.16 -7.76 41.21
CA SER A 90 7.58 -7.60 41.57
C SER A 90 8.14 -6.24 41.19
N SER A 91 7.66 -5.61 40.11
CA SER A 91 8.04 -4.24 39.72
C SER A 91 7.64 -3.19 40.74
N SER A 92 6.48 -3.34 41.39
CA SER A 92 6.07 -2.44 42.48
C SER A 92 7.01 -2.58 43.68
N LEU A 93 7.42 -3.81 44.04
CA LEU A 93 8.41 -4.04 45.11
C LEU A 93 9.79 -3.49 44.74
N ALA A 94 10.22 -3.66 43.49
CA ALA A 94 11.46 -3.11 42.99
C ALA A 94 11.48 -1.58 43.07
N ARG A 95 10.41 -0.90 42.63
CA ARG A 95 10.30 0.57 42.72
C ARG A 95 10.30 1.06 44.17
N ILE A 96 9.57 0.39 45.07
CA ILE A 96 9.56 0.76 46.50
C ILE A 96 10.95 0.59 47.11
N SER A 97 11.58 -0.57 46.91
CA SER A 97 12.92 -0.84 47.46
C SER A 97 13.97 0.14 46.92
N ASN A 98 13.97 0.41 45.62
CA ASN A 98 14.93 1.33 45.01
C ASN A 98 14.59 2.79 45.36
N GLY A 99 13.32 3.14 45.61
CA GLY A 99 12.93 4.45 46.12
C GLY A 99 13.50 4.72 47.50
N ILE A 100 13.46 3.74 48.41
CA ILE A 100 14.10 3.84 49.74
C ILE A 100 15.62 3.99 49.58
N ALA A 101 16.25 3.13 48.76
CA ALA A 101 17.69 3.15 48.56
C ALA A 101 18.20 4.45 47.91
N LEU A 102 17.49 4.92 46.87
CA LEU A 102 17.80 6.17 46.18
C LEU A 102 17.65 7.36 47.11
N GLN A 103 16.58 7.38 47.93
CA GLN A 103 16.36 8.42 48.92
C GLN A 103 17.49 8.46 49.95
N SER A 104 17.80 7.31 50.56
CA SER A 104 18.87 7.18 51.55
C SER A 104 20.19 7.63 50.96
N GLY A 105 20.56 7.09 49.80
CA GLY A 105 21.87 7.32 49.21
C GLY A 105 22.10 8.75 48.71
N LEU A 106 21.05 9.43 48.25
CA LEU A 106 21.14 10.85 47.90
C LEU A 106 21.26 11.74 49.16
N MET A 107 20.56 11.38 50.25
CA MET A 107 20.57 12.16 51.48
C MET A 107 21.85 11.96 52.33
N ASP A 108 22.48 10.79 52.25
CA ASP A 108 23.75 10.51 52.95
C ASP A 108 25.00 10.75 52.07
N GLY A 109 24.80 11.05 50.78
CA GLY A 109 25.86 11.35 49.82
C GLY A 109 26.56 10.13 49.22
N THR A 110 26.12 8.90 49.52
CA THR A 110 26.68 7.67 48.92
C THR A 110 26.32 7.49 47.45
N ILE A 111 25.25 8.12 46.97
CA ILE A 111 24.87 8.19 45.55
C ILE A 111 25.13 9.60 45.03
N LYS A 112 25.91 9.70 43.94
CA LYS A 112 26.09 10.97 43.24
C LYS A 112 24.83 11.32 42.46
N ILE A 113 24.37 12.56 42.60
CA ILE A 113 23.15 13.02 41.92
C ILE A 113 23.26 12.95 40.40
N GLU A 114 24.44 13.22 39.82
CA GLU A 114 24.65 13.14 38.37
C GLU A 114 24.45 11.72 37.82
N ASP A 115 24.88 10.70 38.55
CA ASP A 115 24.70 9.29 38.17
C ASP A 115 23.20 8.92 38.23
N ALA A 116 22.52 9.30 39.32
CA ALA A 116 21.08 9.08 39.47
C ALA A 116 20.26 9.79 38.39
N VAL A 117 20.55 11.07 38.10
CA VAL A 117 19.84 11.86 37.09
C VAL A 117 20.11 11.34 35.68
N GLY A 118 21.35 10.98 35.36
CA GLY A 118 21.71 10.39 34.07
C GLY A 118 20.95 9.09 33.80
N GLU A 119 20.86 8.22 34.80
CA GLU A 119 20.07 6.99 34.71
C GLU A 119 18.57 7.27 34.62
N LEU A 120 18.00 8.16 35.44
CA LEU A 120 16.57 8.50 35.43
C LEU A 120 16.11 9.16 34.13
N LEU A 121 16.97 9.97 33.51
CA LEU A 121 16.72 10.61 32.22
C LEU A 121 17.13 9.74 31.02
N ASN A 122 17.52 8.49 31.24
CA ASN A 122 17.88 7.54 30.19
C ASN A 122 18.93 8.09 29.20
N LEU A 123 20.00 8.70 29.72
CA LEU A 123 21.06 9.27 28.89
C LEU A 123 22.06 8.22 28.37
N GLY A 124 21.91 6.95 28.76
CA GLY A 124 22.78 5.86 28.31
C GLY A 124 24.20 6.02 28.84
N THR A 125 25.18 6.08 27.95
CA THR A 125 26.58 6.31 28.31
C THR A 125 26.96 7.79 28.41
N LEU A 126 26.06 8.71 28.06
CA LEU A 126 26.32 10.15 28.12
C LEU A 126 26.31 10.62 29.57
N LYS A 127 27.30 11.44 29.93
CA LYS A 127 27.32 12.08 31.24
C LYS A 127 26.41 13.30 31.22
N VAL A 128 25.82 13.61 32.38
CA VAL A 128 25.04 14.85 32.55
C VAL A 128 25.89 16.07 32.19
N SER A 129 27.19 16.06 32.50
CA SER A 129 28.14 17.12 32.12
C SER A 129 28.23 17.37 30.61
N ASP A 130 28.12 16.33 29.78
CA ASP A 130 28.22 16.44 28.32
C ASP A 130 26.98 17.17 27.76
N VAL A 131 25.81 16.91 28.36
CA VAL A 131 24.56 17.59 28.05
C VAL A 131 24.58 19.04 28.55
N VAL A 132 25.12 19.27 29.75
CA VAL A 132 25.25 20.62 30.32
C VAL A 132 26.20 21.50 29.50
N GLY A 133 27.22 20.91 28.86
CA GLY A 133 28.17 21.59 27.97
C GLY A 133 27.67 21.88 26.55
N PHE A 134 26.41 21.58 26.23
CA PHE A 134 25.85 21.83 24.90
C PHE A 134 25.59 23.33 24.64
N GLU A 135 26.07 23.83 23.49
CA GLU A 135 25.80 25.19 23.00
C GLU A 135 24.97 25.15 21.72
N MET A 136 23.89 25.94 21.69
CA MET A 136 22.96 25.97 20.56
C MET A 136 23.50 26.79 19.37
N ASP A 137 24.35 27.79 19.61
CA ASP A 137 24.73 28.78 18.60
C ASP A 137 25.43 28.16 17.36
N PRO A 138 26.39 27.24 17.49
CA PRO A 138 27.01 26.60 16.32
C PRO A 138 26.00 25.83 15.46
N VAL A 139 25.04 25.15 16.10
CA VAL A 139 23.97 24.41 15.40
C VAL A 139 23.05 25.39 14.67
N LYS A 140 22.66 26.49 15.33
CA LYS A 140 21.79 27.52 14.76
C LYS A 140 22.43 28.23 13.55
N GLN A 141 23.75 28.47 13.60
CA GLN A 141 24.47 29.03 12.46
C GLN A 141 24.44 28.10 11.24
N LEU A 142 24.69 26.80 11.46
CA LEU A 142 24.63 25.80 10.39
C LEU A 142 23.21 25.67 9.82
N THR A 143 22.19 25.49 10.67
CA THR A 143 20.79 25.34 10.23
C THR A 143 20.29 26.61 9.54
N GLY A 144 20.71 27.78 10.01
CA GLY A 144 20.44 29.08 9.38
C GLY A 144 20.99 29.17 7.97
N LYS A 145 22.28 28.84 7.76
CA LYS A 145 22.87 28.81 6.41
C LYS A 145 22.17 27.80 5.51
N LEU A 146 21.92 26.59 6.00
CA LEU A 146 21.23 25.54 5.23
C LEU A 146 19.83 25.96 4.75
N LYS A 147 19.06 26.65 5.60
CA LYS A 147 17.73 27.17 5.22
C LYS A 147 17.79 28.30 4.18
N GLY A 148 18.89 29.03 4.10
CA GLY A 148 19.10 30.09 3.10
C GLY A 148 19.53 29.58 1.72
N LEU A 149 20.08 28.37 1.62
CA LEU A 149 20.58 27.84 0.35
C LEU A 149 19.50 27.68 -0.75
N PRO A 150 18.26 27.21 -0.47
CA PRO A 150 17.21 27.13 -1.49
C PRO A 150 16.90 28.45 -2.22
N THR A 151 17.15 29.59 -1.56
CA THR A 151 16.98 30.93 -2.14
C THR A 151 18.27 31.53 -2.67
N ASN A 152 19.42 31.25 -2.03
CA ASN A 152 20.71 31.85 -2.37
C ASN A 152 21.43 31.15 -3.52
N LEU A 153 21.09 29.88 -3.79
CA LEU A 153 21.59 29.14 -4.94
C LEU A 153 20.82 29.56 -6.19
N ASP A 154 21.50 30.31 -7.06
CA ASP A 154 20.92 30.91 -8.25
C ASP A 154 20.39 29.80 -9.19
N LYS A 155 19.17 29.98 -9.68
CA LYS A 155 18.44 29.02 -10.52
C LYS A 155 18.55 29.33 -12.00
N SER A 156 19.08 30.49 -12.38
CA SER A 156 19.27 30.87 -13.79
C SER A 156 20.16 29.88 -14.56
N VAL A 157 21.04 29.17 -13.84
CA VAL A 157 21.96 28.16 -14.38
C VAL A 157 21.40 26.72 -14.40
N GLU A 158 20.15 26.48 -14.00
CA GLU A 158 19.55 25.13 -13.97
C GLU A 158 19.61 24.41 -15.33
N LYS A 159 19.47 25.16 -16.43
CA LYS A 159 19.64 24.62 -17.78
C LYS A 159 21.07 24.15 -18.02
N LEU A 160 22.06 24.97 -17.67
CA LEU A 160 23.47 24.64 -17.83
C LEU A 160 23.88 23.44 -16.95
N GLU A 161 23.40 23.40 -15.71
CA GLU A 161 23.58 22.25 -14.82
C GLU A 161 23.03 20.95 -15.43
N LYS A 162 21.84 21.01 -16.04
CA LYS A 162 21.23 19.86 -16.73
C LYS A 162 22.09 19.43 -17.92
N VAL A 163 22.56 20.37 -18.72
CA VAL A 163 23.47 20.11 -19.85
C VAL A 163 24.76 19.44 -19.36
N GLY A 164 25.35 19.90 -18.25
CA GLY A 164 26.54 19.26 -17.66
C GLY A 164 26.32 17.78 -17.30
N LEU A 165 25.14 17.42 -16.80
CA LEU A 165 24.76 16.02 -16.53
C LEU A 165 24.52 15.21 -17.82
N GLU A 166 23.96 15.83 -18.86
CA GLU A 166 23.74 15.21 -20.16
C GLU A 166 25.06 14.98 -20.91
N TRP A 167 26.06 15.86 -20.78
CA TRP A 167 27.43 15.64 -21.26
C TRP A 167 28.10 14.46 -20.58
N LYS A 168 27.94 14.34 -19.26
CA LYS A 168 28.42 13.16 -18.53
C LYS A 168 27.75 11.87 -19.04
N THR A 169 26.46 11.93 -19.35
CA THR A 169 25.72 10.79 -19.92
C THR A 169 26.23 10.42 -21.31
N LEU A 170 26.46 11.42 -22.17
CA LEU A 170 26.99 11.21 -23.52
C LEU A 170 28.38 10.57 -23.49
N GLU A 171 29.25 11.04 -22.59
CA GLU A 171 30.58 10.49 -22.34
C GLU A 171 30.51 9.00 -21.94
N GLU A 172 29.60 8.63 -21.05
CA GLU A 172 29.42 7.23 -20.64
C GLU A 172 28.90 6.34 -21.77
N MET A 173 27.91 6.83 -22.53
CA MET A 173 27.33 6.09 -23.66
C MET A 173 28.37 5.84 -24.75
N SER A 174 29.23 6.82 -25.03
CA SER A 174 30.21 6.75 -26.11
C SER A 174 31.34 5.75 -25.86
N ARG A 175 31.62 5.38 -24.61
CA ARG A 175 32.63 4.36 -24.27
C ARG A 175 32.34 2.97 -24.87
N THR A 176 31.07 2.68 -25.16
CA THR A 176 30.63 1.37 -25.67
C THR A 176 30.64 1.29 -27.19
N VAL A 177 30.85 2.41 -27.87
CA VAL A 177 30.83 2.47 -29.33
C VAL A 177 32.19 2.01 -29.85
N GLY A 178 32.18 0.90 -30.60
CA GLY A 178 33.35 0.43 -31.33
C GLY A 178 33.77 1.42 -32.41
N ASP A 179 34.91 1.17 -33.06
CA ASP A 179 35.40 2.04 -34.13
C ASP A 179 34.47 1.98 -35.36
N VAL A 180 33.65 3.03 -35.53
CA VAL A 180 32.73 3.18 -36.67
C VAL A 180 33.45 3.31 -38.02
N THR A 181 34.75 3.61 -38.01
CA THR A 181 35.57 3.65 -39.23
C THR A 181 36.11 2.27 -39.62
N LYS A 182 35.96 1.26 -38.75
CA LYS A 182 36.48 -0.11 -38.96
C LYS A 182 35.45 -1.18 -38.58
N LEU A 183 34.47 -1.38 -39.46
CA LEU A 183 33.51 -2.48 -39.28
C LEU A 183 34.18 -3.85 -39.39
N THR A 184 33.65 -4.81 -38.64
CA THR A 184 34.16 -6.18 -38.63
C THR A 184 33.57 -6.96 -39.80
N LYS A 185 34.38 -7.29 -40.81
CA LYS A 185 34.01 -8.15 -41.96
C LYS A 185 32.79 -7.70 -42.79
N PRO A 186 32.65 -6.41 -43.16
CA PRO A 186 31.52 -5.93 -43.96
C PRO A 186 31.50 -6.50 -45.39
N GLU A 187 32.67 -6.74 -45.98
CA GLU A 187 32.78 -7.29 -47.35
C GLU A 187 32.32 -8.75 -47.43
N GLU A 188 32.57 -9.54 -46.38
CA GLU A 188 32.09 -10.91 -46.26
C GLU A 188 30.55 -10.97 -46.18
N TYR A 189 29.91 -10.00 -45.51
CA TYR A 189 28.45 -9.86 -45.52
C TYR A 189 27.93 -9.60 -46.95
N PHE A 190 28.47 -8.60 -47.65
CA PHE A 190 28.00 -8.27 -49.01
C PHE A 190 28.29 -9.38 -50.01
N THR A 191 29.39 -10.10 -49.86
CA THR A 191 29.70 -11.29 -50.66
C THR A 191 28.70 -12.40 -50.39
N SER A 192 28.38 -12.67 -49.12
CA SER A 192 27.35 -13.64 -48.73
C SER A 192 25.97 -13.25 -49.27
N LEU A 193 25.64 -11.96 -49.29
CA LEU A 193 24.38 -11.43 -49.80
C LEU A 193 24.25 -11.51 -51.32
N LYS A 194 25.36 -11.45 -52.07
CA LYS A 194 25.35 -11.67 -53.53
C LYS A 194 25.18 -13.14 -53.91
N ASP A 195 25.74 -14.04 -53.10
CA ASP A 195 25.79 -15.47 -53.41
C ASP A 195 24.69 -16.29 -52.72
N TYR A 196 23.76 -15.67 -51.98
CA TYR A 196 22.82 -16.42 -51.13
C TYR A 196 21.97 -17.42 -51.92
N GLU A 197 21.52 -17.09 -53.14
CA GLU A 197 20.74 -17.99 -54.00
C GLU A 197 21.54 -19.23 -54.45
N LYS A 198 22.88 -19.13 -54.52
CA LYS A 198 23.76 -20.27 -54.84
C LYS A 198 24.05 -21.13 -53.62
N LYS A 199 23.97 -20.54 -52.42
CA LYS A 199 24.41 -21.14 -51.15
C LYS A 199 23.25 -21.57 -50.24
N PHE A 200 22.01 -21.18 -50.56
CA PHE A 200 20.79 -21.53 -49.84
C PHE A 200 19.76 -22.12 -50.81
N ASN A 201 19.40 -23.38 -50.59
CA ASN A 201 18.46 -24.10 -51.46
C ASN A 201 17.01 -23.84 -51.02
N PHE A 202 16.33 -22.91 -51.70
CA PHE A 202 14.91 -22.61 -51.46
C PHE A 202 13.98 -23.74 -51.92
N ASP A 203 14.38 -24.54 -52.92
CA ASP A 203 13.55 -25.61 -53.48
C ASP A 203 13.25 -26.71 -52.46
N LEU A 204 14.09 -26.87 -51.43
CA LEU A 204 13.85 -27.78 -50.30
C LEU A 204 12.57 -27.48 -49.54
N PHE A 205 12.04 -26.26 -49.61
CA PHE A 205 10.83 -25.86 -48.90
C PHE A 205 9.57 -25.97 -49.74
N THR A 206 9.70 -26.04 -51.07
CA THR A 206 8.59 -26.04 -52.03
C THR A 206 7.69 -27.25 -51.83
N GLU A 207 8.24 -28.46 -51.87
CA GLU A 207 7.47 -29.70 -51.73
C GLU A 207 6.78 -29.84 -50.36
N PRO A 208 7.47 -29.65 -49.22
CA PRO A 208 6.82 -29.68 -47.91
C PRO A 208 5.65 -28.69 -47.79
N ILE A 209 5.81 -27.46 -48.29
CA ILE A 209 4.73 -26.46 -48.29
C ILE A 209 3.56 -26.93 -49.16
N ASN A 210 3.84 -27.45 -50.37
CA ASN A 210 2.80 -27.97 -51.26
C ASN A 210 2.00 -29.11 -50.62
N LYS A 211 2.67 -30.04 -49.92
CA LYS A 211 1.99 -31.14 -49.21
C LYS A 211 1.12 -30.64 -48.06
N VAL A 212 1.60 -29.65 -47.29
CA VAL A 212 0.82 -29.01 -46.22
C VAL A 212 -0.38 -28.23 -46.77
N VAL A 213 -0.21 -27.52 -47.88
CA VAL A 213 -1.29 -26.79 -48.57
C VAL A 213 -2.36 -27.75 -49.09
N ASN A 214 -1.96 -28.87 -49.70
CA ASN A 214 -2.90 -29.91 -50.16
C ASN A 214 -3.78 -30.44 -49.02
N ILE A 215 -3.21 -30.63 -47.82
CA ILE A 215 -3.99 -31.02 -46.63
C ILE A 215 -5.02 -29.95 -46.28
N LEU A 216 -4.62 -28.68 -46.21
CA LEU A 216 -5.53 -27.58 -45.90
C LEU A 216 -6.69 -27.52 -46.90
N SER A 217 -6.42 -27.68 -48.21
CA SER A 217 -7.45 -27.74 -49.24
C SER A 217 -8.42 -28.93 -49.06
N LYS A 218 -7.92 -30.11 -48.69
CA LYS A 218 -8.78 -31.28 -48.41
C LYS A 218 -9.68 -31.06 -47.19
N LEU A 219 -9.14 -30.45 -46.12
CA LEU A 219 -9.91 -30.11 -44.92
C LEU A 219 -10.99 -29.06 -45.20
N GLU A 220 -10.71 -28.08 -46.06
CA GLU A 220 -11.72 -27.13 -46.55
C GLU A 220 -12.81 -27.80 -47.39
N GLY A 221 -12.44 -28.81 -48.20
CA GLY A 221 -13.40 -29.64 -48.91
C GLY A 221 -14.35 -30.37 -47.97
N ILE A 222 -13.82 -30.96 -46.89
CA ILE A 222 -14.62 -31.64 -45.86
C ILE A 222 -15.58 -30.68 -45.17
N GLU A 223 -15.13 -29.47 -44.84
CA GLU A 223 -15.96 -28.42 -44.20
C GLU A 223 -17.17 -28.04 -45.06
N LYS A 224 -17.01 -28.05 -46.39
CA LYS A 224 -18.03 -27.64 -47.36
C LYS A 224 -19.00 -28.76 -47.76
N LEU A 225 -18.79 -30.00 -47.30
CA LEU A 225 -19.65 -31.15 -47.64
C LEU A 225 -21.09 -30.99 -47.10
N LYS A 226 -22.07 -31.19 -47.98
CA LYS A 226 -23.50 -31.17 -47.67
C LYS A 226 -24.10 -32.54 -47.98
N ILE A 227 -24.32 -33.34 -46.94
CA ILE A 227 -24.97 -34.66 -46.98
C ILE A 227 -26.15 -34.62 -46.00
N ASP A 228 -27.31 -35.15 -46.41
CA ASP A 228 -28.51 -35.26 -45.58
C ASP A 228 -28.69 -36.68 -45.02
N GLU A 229 -29.56 -36.85 -44.02
CA GLU A 229 -29.80 -38.16 -43.37
C GLU A 229 -30.50 -39.18 -44.29
N LYS A 230 -30.97 -38.76 -45.48
CA LYS A 230 -31.69 -39.61 -46.45
C LYS A 230 -30.89 -39.81 -47.75
N THR A 231 -29.59 -39.50 -47.75
CA THR A 231 -28.74 -39.53 -48.94
C THR A 231 -28.51 -40.97 -49.39
N ASP A 232 -28.64 -41.21 -50.70
CA ASP A 232 -28.39 -42.51 -51.33
C ASP A 232 -26.96 -43.03 -51.07
N ILE A 233 -26.83 -44.34 -50.89
CA ILE A 233 -25.56 -45.00 -50.54
C ILE A 233 -24.45 -44.71 -51.56
N THR A 234 -24.77 -44.62 -52.86
CA THR A 234 -23.81 -44.35 -53.93
C THR A 234 -23.17 -42.96 -53.81
N LYS A 235 -23.96 -41.97 -53.34
CA LYS A 235 -23.47 -40.61 -53.08
C LYS A 235 -22.61 -40.55 -51.83
N LEU A 236 -22.93 -41.34 -50.81
CA LEU A 236 -22.11 -41.49 -49.61
C LEU A 236 -20.76 -42.15 -49.93
N GLU A 237 -20.76 -43.18 -50.76
CA GLU A 237 -19.54 -43.84 -51.26
C GLU A 237 -18.65 -42.89 -52.04
N THR A 238 -19.24 -42.10 -52.94
CA THR A 238 -18.52 -41.08 -53.70
C THR A 238 -17.89 -40.01 -52.79
N ALA A 239 -18.63 -39.53 -51.79
CA ALA A 239 -18.13 -38.53 -50.85
C ALA A 239 -17.02 -39.09 -49.93
N HIS A 240 -17.13 -40.35 -49.49
CA HIS A 240 -16.09 -41.02 -48.71
C HIS A 240 -14.79 -41.17 -49.51
N LEU A 241 -14.90 -41.60 -50.77
CA LEU A 241 -13.77 -41.76 -51.69
C LEU A 241 -13.05 -40.43 -51.97
N ASN A 242 -13.80 -39.34 -52.16
CA ASN A 242 -13.19 -38.07 -52.56
C ASN A 242 -12.50 -37.33 -51.40
N TYR A 243 -13.01 -37.46 -50.17
CA TYR A 243 -12.58 -36.59 -49.08
C TYR A 243 -11.90 -37.31 -47.90
N PHE A 244 -12.18 -38.60 -47.68
CA PHE A 244 -11.76 -39.28 -46.45
C PHE A 244 -10.75 -40.41 -46.70
N ILE A 245 -10.91 -41.21 -47.75
CA ILE A 245 -10.05 -42.40 -47.99
C ILE A 245 -8.57 -42.04 -48.17
N GLY A 246 -8.28 -40.94 -48.88
CA GLY A 246 -6.92 -40.51 -49.21
C GLY A 246 -6.26 -39.63 -48.14
N LEU A 247 -7.00 -39.25 -47.09
CA LEU A 247 -6.51 -38.32 -46.07
C LEU A 247 -5.30 -38.87 -45.28
N PRO A 248 -5.29 -40.15 -44.82
CA PRO A 248 -4.12 -40.72 -44.15
C PRO A 248 -2.86 -40.77 -45.04
N GLY A 249 -3.03 -40.93 -46.35
CA GLY A 249 -1.92 -40.92 -47.31
C GLY A 249 -1.27 -39.54 -47.40
N SER A 250 -2.10 -38.50 -47.57
CA SER A 250 -1.61 -37.12 -47.63
C SER A 250 -0.95 -36.65 -46.33
N PHE A 251 -1.41 -37.12 -45.16
CA PHE A 251 -0.74 -36.86 -43.89
C PHE A 251 0.66 -37.47 -43.83
N ARG A 252 0.83 -38.72 -44.30
CA ARG A 252 2.13 -39.38 -44.35
C ARG A 252 3.10 -38.62 -45.27
N GLU A 253 2.69 -38.30 -46.49
CA GLU A 253 3.52 -37.56 -47.44
C GLU A 253 3.99 -36.22 -46.86
N ALA A 254 3.11 -35.48 -46.19
CA ALA A 254 3.50 -34.22 -45.56
C ALA A 254 4.49 -34.41 -44.41
N ILE A 255 4.34 -35.45 -43.58
CA ILE A 255 5.29 -35.76 -42.51
C ILE A 255 6.66 -36.14 -43.08
N ASP A 256 6.69 -36.94 -44.15
CA ASP A 256 7.94 -37.39 -44.78
C ASP A 256 8.72 -36.18 -45.33
N GLU A 257 8.06 -35.27 -46.07
CA GLU A 257 8.68 -34.05 -46.58
C GLU A 257 9.15 -33.10 -45.46
N LEU A 258 8.33 -32.89 -44.42
CA LEU A 258 8.73 -32.10 -43.26
C LEU A 258 9.93 -32.71 -42.51
N THR A 259 10.04 -34.04 -42.49
CA THR A 259 11.16 -34.76 -41.90
C THR A 259 12.44 -34.56 -42.71
N THR A 260 12.35 -34.58 -44.05
CA THR A 260 13.47 -34.29 -44.96
C THR A 260 14.06 -32.90 -44.70
N VAL A 261 13.22 -31.85 -44.63
CA VAL A 261 13.70 -30.49 -44.33
C VAL A 261 14.34 -30.41 -42.96
N LYS A 262 13.69 -30.97 -41.94
CA LYS A 262 14.19 -30.96 -40.55
C LYS A 262 15.58 -31.61 -40.42
N ASN A 263 15.81 -32.70 -41.17
CA ASN A 263 17.03 -33.48 -41.09
C ASN A 263 18.14 -33.00 -42.04
N THR A 264 17.90 -31.97 -42.86
CA THR A 264 18.91 -31.42 -43.75
C THR A 264 20.05 -30.78 -42.94
N PRO A 265 21.28 -31.34 -42.96
CA PRO A 265 22.39 -30.77 -42.21
C PRO A 265 22.87 -29.46 -42.85
N ASN A 266 23.39 -28.55 -42.03
CA ASN A 266 24.05 -27.32 -42.49
C ASN A 266 23.21 -26.39 -43.38
N LEU A 267 21.87 -26.50 -43.35
CA LEU A 267 20.93 -25.76 -44.19
C LEU A 267 21.16 -24.22 -44.20
N PHE A 268 21.56 -23.63 -43.07
CA PHE A 268 21.78 -22.19 -42.93
C PHE A 268 23.27 -21.77 -42.96
N SER A 269 24.20 -22.69 -43.21
CA SER A 269 25.64 -22.40 -43.19
C SER A 269 26.05 -21.41 -44.28
N GLY A 270 25.44 -21.51 -45.47
CA GLY A 270 25.67 -20.63 -46.62
C GLY A 270 25.24 -19.18 -46.43
N VAL A 271 24.49 -18.88 -45.38
CA VAL A 271 23.95 -17.54 -45.05
C VAL A 271 24.38 -17.05 -43.66
N ALA A 272 25.41 -17.66 -43.06
CA ALA A 272 25.86 -17.34 -41.70
C ALA A 272 26.25 -15.87 -41.52
N PHE A 273 26.95 -15.27 -42.49
CA PHE A 273 27.31 -13.84 -42.45
C PHE A 273 26.09 -12.91 -42.54
N ILE A 274 25.06 -13.29 -43.32
CA ILE A 274 23.78 -12.57 -43.36
C ILE A 274 23.10 -12.65 -42.00
N MET A 275 23.14 -13.81 -41.37
CA MET A 275 22.57 -14.03 -40.03
C MET A 275 23.38 -13.37 -38.91
N ASP A 276 24.57 -12.83 -39.15
CA ASP A 276 25.41 -12.12 -38.17
C ASP A 276 25.54 -10.61 -38.48
N SER A 277 24.69 -10.09 -39.37
CA SER A 277 24.74 -8.69 -39.80
C SER A 277 24.59 -7.70 -38.64
N SER A 278 23.78 -8.01 -37.63
CA SER A 278 23.58 -7.19 -36.44
C SER A 278 24.86 -6.96 -35.63
N LYS A 279 25.79 -7.92 -35.66
CA LYS A 279 27.11 -7.77 -35.00
C LYS A 279 28.04 -6.90 -35.84
N THR A 280 28.03 -7.15 -37.15
CA THR A 280 28.89 -6.45 -38.13
C THR A 280 28.61 -4.94 -38.16
N PHE A 281 27.32 -4.55 -38.10
CA PHE A 281 26.89 -3.14 -38.22
C PHE A 281 26.53 -2.47 -36.88
N ALA A 282 26.79 -3.12 -35.74
CA ALA A 282 26.48 -2.57 -34.41
C ALA A 282 27.11 -1.18 -34.12
N PRO A 283 28.39 -0.92 -34.44
CA PRO A 283 29.01 0.39 -34.17
C PRO A 283 28.25 1.56 -34.82
N PHE A 284 27.74 1.38 -36.03
CA PHE A 284 26.93 2.40 -36.72
C PHE A 284 25.59 2.64 -36.03
N GLY A 285 24.91 1.56 -35.63
CA GLY A 285 23.65 1.66 -34.90
C GLY A 285 23.79 2.41 -33.58
N GLU A 286 24.88 2.17 -32.84
CA GLU A 286 25.14 2.89 -31.58
C GLU A 286 25.58 4.35 -31.81
N MET A 287 26.43 4.62 -32.79
CA MET A 287 26.83 6.00 -33.13
C MET A 287 25.66 6.86 -33.60
N ALA A 288 24.73 6.29 -34.37
CA ALA A 288 23.50 6.99 -34.74
C ALA A 288 22.69 7.43 -33.52
N LYS A 289 22.61 6.58 -32.48
CA LYS A 289 21.94 6.93 -31.22
C LYS A 289 22.67 8.04 -30.46
N LEU A 290 24.00 8.06 -30.46
CA LEU A 290 24.79 9.13 -29.85
C LEU A 290 24.55 10.48 -30.54
N ILE A 291 24.51 10.47 -31.87
CA ILE A 291 24.24 11.66 -32.68
C ILE A 291 22.82 12.18 -32.37
N ASP A 292 21.81 11.30 -32.37
CA ASP A 292 20.45 11.70 -32.00
C ASP A 292 20.38 12.24 -30.56
N PHE A 293 21.05 11.58 -29.60
CA PHE A 293 21.09 12.04 -28.22
C PHE A 293 21.68 13.45 -28.12
N ARG A 294 22.81 13.70 -28.79
CA ARG A 294 23.47 15.01 -28.78
C ARG A 294 22.59 16.08 -29.42
N LEU A 295 22.00 15.81 -30.59
CA LEU A 295 21.13 16.76 -31.30
C LEU A 295 19.84 17.07 -30.53
N ASP A 296 19.29 16.10 -29.80
CA ASP A 296 18.03 16.28 -29.07
C ASP A 296 18.22 16.92 -27.68
N LYS A 297 19.39 16.77 -27.06
CA LYS A 297 19.63 17.13 -25.65
C LYS A 297 20.60 18.29 -25.45
N LEU A 298 21.63 18.42 -26.28
CA LEU A 298 22.80 19.26 -26.01
C LEU A 298 22.85 20.54 -26.87
N ASP A 299 21.73 21.26 -26.97
CA ASP A 299 21.62 22.49 -27.79
C ASP A 299 22.05 23.77 -27.05
N ASP A 300 21.99 23.76 -25.71
CA ASP A 300 22.33 24.90 -24.84
C ASP A 300 23.86 25.02 -24.62
N ARG A 301 24.40 26.24 -24.77
CA ARG A 301 25.85 26.53 -24.69
C ARG A 301 26.22 27.28 -23.39
N PRO A 302 27.38 26.98 -22.77
CA PRO A 302 27.88 27.77 -21.65
C PRO A 302 28.23 29.19 -22.12
N SER A 303 27.76 30.21 -21.40
CA SER A 303 28.28 31.59 -21.49
C SER A 303 29.16 31.88 -20.28
N TYR A 304 30.08 32.86 -20.41
CA TYR A 304 30.91 33.32 -19.30
C TYR A 304 30.09 33.67 -18.05
N GLU A 305 28.97 34.39 -18.23
CA GLU A 305 28.06 34.77 -17.15
C GLU A 305 27.46 33.55 -16.43
N THR A 306 26.99 32.55 -17.19
CA THR A 306 26.41 31.34 -16.59
C THR A 306 27.45 30.49 -15.84
N VAL A 307 28.69 30.41 -16.33
CA VAL A 307 29.78 29.68 -15.67
C VAL A 307 30.16 30.36 -14.34
N GLU A 308 30.24 31.69 -14.31
CA GLU A 308 30.54 32.43 -13.08
C GLU A 308 29.42 32.31 -12.03
N ILE A 309 28.15 32.20 -12.45
CA ILE A 309 27.04 31.91 -11.53
C ILE A 309 27.15 30.49 -10.95
N VAL A 310 27.50 29.47 -11.76
CA VAL A 310 27.75 28.10 -11.26
C VAL A 310 28.90 28.09 -10.25
N LYS A 311 30.00 28.79 -10.56
CA LYS A 311 31.15 28.95 -9.67
C LYS A 311 30.78 29.59 -8.34
N LYS A 312 29.95 30.64 -8.36
CA LYS A 312 29.39 31.26 -7.15
C LYS A 312 28.53 30.30 -6.35
N ASN A 313 27.67 29.50 -7.00
CA ASN A 313 26.87 28.47 -6.33
C ASN A 313 27.79 27.44 -5.65
N PHE A 314 28.79 26.91 -6.36
CA PHE A 314 29.74 25.94 -5.79
C PHE A 314 30.54 26.52 -4.62
N LYS A 315 30.91 27.81 -4.68
CA LYS A 315 31.60 28.48 -3.56
C LYS A 315 30.76 28.51 -2.28
N GLN A 316 29.44 28.71 -2.37
CA GLN A 316 28.56 28.66 -1.20
C GLN A 316 28.53 27.27 -0.54
N LEU A 317 28.69 26.20 -1.32
CA LEU A 317 28.80 24.83 -0.82
C LEU A 317 30.17 24.60 -0.16
N GLU A 318 31.23 25.20 -0.71
CA GLU A 318 32.58 25.20 -0.12
C GLU A 318 32.63 25.78 1.28
N ASP A 319 31.96 26.91 1.48
CA ASP A 319 31.94 27.60 2.78
C ASP A 319 31.03 26.91 3.82
N LEU A 320 30.24 25.91 3.42
CA LEU A 320 29.35 25.15 4.29
C LEU A 320 30.06 23.97 4.98
N ALA A 321 30.99 23.31 4.30
CA ALA A 321 31.60 22.06 4.77
C ALA A 321 32.23 22.13 6.18
N PRO A 322 33.00 23.18 6.54
CA PRO A 322 33.62 23.27 7.88
C PRO A 322 32.59 23.28 9.02
N MET A 323 31.39 23.81 8.77
CA MET A 323 30.35 23.97 9.81
C MET A 323 29.73 22.65 10.27
N PHE A 324 29.85 21.58 9.47
CA PHE A 324 29.42 20.25 9.86
C PHE A 324 30.34 19.57 10.88
N SER A 325 31.52 20.13 11.16
CA SER A 325 32.52 19.52 12.06
C SER A 325 32.39 19.92 13.54
N THR A 326 31.31 20.61 13.93
CA THR A 326 31.13 21.08 15.33
C THR A 326 30.83 19.92 16.30
N PRO A 327 31.46 19.88 17.50
CA PRO A 327 31.21 18.83 18.50
C PRO A 327 29.77 18.85 19.03
N HIS A 328 29.07 19.98 18.97
CA HIS A 328 27.69 20.09 19.45
C HIS A 328 26.68 19.32 18.59
N LEU A 329 26.95 19.13 17.29
CA LEU A 329 26.14 18.25 16.45
C LEU A 329 26.24 16.79 16.90
N LYS A 330 27.44 16.37 17.32
CA LYS A 330 27.66 15.02 17.85
C LYS A 330 26.89 14.83 19.16
N VAL A 331 27.00 15.76 20.11
CA VAL A 331 26.23 15.70 21.37
C VAL A 331 24.72 15.65 21.10
N LEU A 332 24.21 16.49 20.19
CA LEU A 332 22.79 16.46 19.81
C LEU A 332 22.37 15.10 19.24
N ASN A 333 23.18 14.53 18.35
CA ASN A 333 22.91 13.22 17.76
C ASN A 333 22.94 12.10 18.82
N ASP A 334 23.93 12.13 19.71
CA ASP A 334 24.10 11.14 20.77
C ASP A 334 22.91 11.19 21.76
N VAL A 335 22.44 12.40 22.14
CA VAL A 335 21.26 12.55 23.01
C VAL A 335 19.99 12.07 22.30
N ILE A 336 19.82 12.42 21.03
CA ILE A 336 18.71 11.92 20.22
C ILE A 336 18.73 10.39 20.19
N ALA A 337 19.89 9.78 19.94
CA ALA A 337 20.06 8.33 19.92
C ALA A 337 19.71 7.69 21.27
N ALA A 338 20.24 8.21 22.38
CA ALA A 338 19.96 7.71 23.72
C ALA A 338 18.45 7.72 24.03
N ARG A 339 17.75 8.80 23.67
CA ARG A 339 16.31 8.98 23.96
C ARG A 339 15.37 8.24 23.01
N THR A 340 15.78 8.01 21.76
CA THR A 340 14.91 7.39 20.73
C THR A 340 15.16 5.90 20.53
N ARG A 341 16.41 5.47 20.61
CA ARG A 341 16.82 4.08 20.33
C ARG A 341 16.86 3.21 21.59
N ARG A 342 16.67 3.81 22.77
CA ARG A 342 16.75 3.16 24.09
C ARG A 342 18.02 2.32 24.22
N GLU A 343 19.17 2.95 23.97
CA GLU A 343 20.44 2.27 24.21
C GLU A 343 20.46 1.73 25.65
N PRO A 344 20.97 0.50 25.87
CA PRO A 344 20.93 -0.14 27.17
C PRO A 344 21.60 0.76 28.22
N VAL A 345 20.78 1.30 29.12
CA VAL A 345 21.24 2.10 30.24
C VAL A 345 21.75 1.13 31.30
N LYS A 346 23.06 1.12 31.54
CA LYS A 346 23.63 0.34 32.63
C LYS A 346 23.26 1.00 33.95
N ARG A 347 22.18 0.52 34.58
CA ARG A 347 21.70 1.03 35.86
C ARG A 347 22.50 0.44 37.00
N THR A 348 22.93 1.30 37.90
CA THR A 348 23.67 0.93 39.11
C THR A 348 22.96 1.43 40.36
N VAL A 349 22.30 2.59 40.28
CA VAL A 349 21.61 3.21 41.42
C VAL A 349 20.09 3.26 41.26
N THR A 350 19.58 3.09 40.04
CA THR A 350 18.13 3.14 39.72
C THR A 350 17.58 1.85 39.09
N THR A 351 18.19 0.70 39.37
CA THR A 351 17.81 -0.63 38.83
C THR A 351 16.31 -0.98 38.89
N GLY A 352 15.57 -0.52 39.88
CA GLY A 352 14.12 -0.69 40.03
C GLY A 352 13.26 0.31 39.23
N PHE A 353 13.88 1.34 38.66
CA PHE A 353 13.26 2.36 37.79
C PHE A 353 13.66 2.12 36.32
N VAL A 354 13.34 0.95 35.80
CA VAL A 354 13.69 0.51 34.43
C VAL A 354 13.24 1.50 33.35
N ASN A 355 12.09 2.15 33.53
CA ASN A 355 11.54 3.18 32.65
C ASN A 355 11.97 4.61 33.02
N GLY A 356 13.00 4.77 33.87
CA GLY A 356 13.55 6.05 34.28
C GLY A 356 12.57 6.90 35.09
N ALA A 357 12.53 8.21 34.83
CA ALA A 357 11.70 9.18 35.54
C ALA A 357 10.20 8.85 35.55
N SER A 358 9.70 8.09 34.57
CA SER A 358 8.31 7.63 34.55
C SER A 358 7.98 6.65 35.69
N ASP A 359 8.94 5.82 36.10
CA ASP A 359 8.75 4.90 37.22
C ASP A 359 8.74 5.62 38.57
N LEU A 360 9.33 6.82 38.69
CA LEU A 360 9.14 7.68 39.86
C LEU A 360 7.68 8.12 40.02
N LYS A 361 6.94 8.31 38.92
CA LYS A 361 5.50 8.56 38.96
C LYS A 361 4.75 7.32 39.45
N GLN A 362 5.13 6.14 38.96
CA GLN A 362 4.48 4.89 39.32
C GLN A 362 4.76 4.51 40.78
N LEU A 363 5.93 4.84 41.32
CA LEU A 363 6.26 4.67 42.74
C LEU A 363 5.20 5.31 43.65
N GLY A 364 4.73 6.52 43.32
CA GLY A 364 3.68 7.19 44.08
C GLY A 364 2.33 6.45 44.08
N ASN A 365 2.06 5.62 43.07
CA ASN A 365 0.89 4.73 43.06
C ASN A 365 1.16 3.45 43.85
N ASP A 366 2.36 2.86 43.69
CA ASP A 366 2.74 1.61 44.32
C ASP A 366 2.74 1.70 45.85
N VAL A 367 3.21 2.83 46.42
CA VAL A 367 3.21 3.04 47.87
C VAL A 367 1.80 3.18 48.48
N ARG A 368 0.76 3.33 47.64
CA ARG A 368 -0.66 3.42 48.03
C ARG A 368 -1.45 2.16 47.67
N ASP A 369 -0.80 1.12 47.14
CA ASP A 369 -1.50 -0.04 46.63
C ASP A 369 -1.84 -1.06 47.72
N SER A 370 -3.14 -1.34 47.87
CA SER A 370 -3.72 -2.22 48.89
C SER A 370 -3.25 -3.70 48.82
N TRP A 371 -2.71 -4.16 47.69
CA TRP A 371 -2.23 -5.56 47.62
C TRP A 371 -1.01 -5.81 48.51
N ILE A 372 -0.21 -4.77 48.80
CA ILE A 372 0.94 -4.86 49.72
C ILE A 372 0.47 -5.12 51.15
N VAL A 373 -0.63 -4.47 51.54
CA VAL A 373 -1.29 -4.68 52.83
C VAL A 373 -1.87 -6.09 52.91
N SER A 374 -2.52 -6.54 51.84
CA SER A 374 -3.11 -7.88 51.76
C SER A 374 -2.04 -8.97 51.87
N LEU A 375 -0.90 -8.81 51.18
CA LEU A 375 0.21 -9.77 51.22
C LEU A 375 0.94 -9.77 52.56
N SER A 376 0.92 -8.66 53.30
CA SER A 376 1.56 -8.54 54.61
C SER A 376 0.65 -8.89 55.78
N ASN A 377 -0.56 -9.42 55.54
CA ASN A 377 -1.57 -9.65 56.58
C ASN A 377 -1.88 -8.38 57.41
N ASN A 378 -1.98 -7.22 56.75
CA ASN A 378 -2.21 -5.90 57.35
C ASN A 378 -1.06 -5.38 58.25
N LEU A 379 0.16 -5.94 58.14
CA LEU A 379 1.30 -5.51 58.96
C LEU A 379 2.04 -4.28 58.40
N VAL A 380 1.88 -3.95 57.12
CA VAL A 380 2.53 -2.78 56.48
C VAL A 380 1.58 -1.58 56.40
N SER A 381 2.04 -0.42 56.86
CA SER A 381 1.29 0.85 56.83
C SER A 381 1.61 1.66 55.57
N LEU A 382 0.67 1.68 54.60
CA LEU A 382 0.80 2.46 53.36
C LEU A 382 0.95 3.97 53.63
N LYS A 383 0.25 4.49 54.65
CA LYS A 383 0.33 5.91 55.03
C LYS A 383 1.73 6.28 55.51
N ARG A 384 2.36 5.43 56.32
CA ARG A 384 3.74 5.67 56.79
C ARG A 384 4.73 5.54 55.63
N LEU A 385 4.52 4.58 54.73
CA LEU A 385 5.35 4.39 53.54
C LEU A 385 5.31 5.61 52.60
N GLU A 386 4.12 6.11 52.30
CA GLU A 386 3.92 7.33 51.49
C GLU A 386 4.59 8.57 52.13
N ASN A 387 4.38 8.78 53.43
CA ASN A 387 4.98 9.90 54.15
C ASN A 387 6.51 9.80 54.25
N GLY A 388 7.04 8.58 54.40
CA GLY A 388 8.49 8.35 54.47
C GLY A 388 9.20 8.63 53.15
N LEU A 389 8.56 8.33 52.01
CA LEU A 389 9.12 8.49 50.66
C LEU A 389 8.77 9.83 49.98
N THR A 390 8.21 10.80 50.72
CA THR A 390 7.86 12.11 50.14
C THR A 390 9.05 12.81 49.46
N PRO A 391 10.26 12.88 50.04
CA PRO A 391 11.40 13.55 49.40
C PRO A 391 11.80 12.97 48.03
N VAL A 392 11.86 11.65 47.89
CA VAL A 392 12.20 11.02 46.59
C VAL A 392 11.08 11.18 45.56
N LEU A 393 9.81 11.22 46.01
CA LEU A 393 8.67 11.50 45.13
C LEU A 393 8.70 12.94 44.58
N ASP A 394 9.31 13.88 45.32
CA ASP A 394 9.48 15.27 44.89
C ASP A 394 10.61 15.46 43.86
N ILE A 395 11.60 14.56 43.78
CA ILE A 395 12.64 14.58 42.73
C ILE A 395 12.01 14.60 41.34
N LYS A 396 10.92 13.85 41.15
CA LYS A 396 10.17 13.82 39.89
C LYS A 396 9.73 15.23 39.48
N ARG A 397 9.24 16.05 40.41
CA ARG A 397 8.80 17.42 40.13
C ARG A 397 9.98 18.28 39.65
N GLN A 398 11.16 18.05 40.22
CA GLN A 398 12.38 18.79 39.87
C GLN A 398 12.97 18.34 38.53
N LEU A 399 12.85 17.06 38.15
CA LEU A 399 13.33 16.53 36.88
C LEU A 399 12.33 16.64 35.72
N ALA A 400 11.05 16.88 36.00
CA ALA A 400 10.00 16.94 34.97
C ALA A 400 10.30 17.94 33.83
N PRO A 401 10.78 19.18 34.08
CA PRO A 401 11.09 20.11 33.00
C PRO A 401 12.19 19.60 32.07
N ALA A 402 13.25 19.00 32.64
CA ALA A 402 14.35 18.42 31.88
C ALA A 402 13.90 17.19 31.07
N ASP A 403 13.13 16.28 31.69
CA ASP A 403 12.63 15.07 31.01
C ASP A 403 11.64 15.42 29.89
N GLU A 404 10.74 16.39 30.10
CA GLU A 404 9.80 16.88 29.07
C GLU A 404 10.56 17.51 27.88
N ALA A 405 11.57 18.33 28.16
CA ALA A 405 12.44 18.89 27.14
C ALA A 405 13.14 17.78 26.34
N LEU A 406 13.75 16.79 27.00
CA LEU A 406 14.41 15.66 26.36
C LEU A 406 13.44 14.73 25.60
N LEU A 407 12.20 14.57 26.05
CA LEU A 407 11.17 13.81 25.32
C LEU A 407 10.84 14.47 23.97
N SER A 408 10.78 15.80 23.93
CA SER A 408 10.46 16.56 22.72
C SER A 408 11.53 16.44 21.62
N ILE A 409 12.79 16.19 22.00
CA ILE A 409 13.94 16.00 21.10
C ILE A 409 13.76 14.77 20.19
N SER A 410 13.04 13.75 20.65
CA SER A 410 12.78 12.50 19.91
C SER A 410 12.12 12.73 18.54
N SER A 411 11.41 13.85 18.38
CA SER A 411 10.80 14.26 17.11
C SER A 411 11.81 14.64 16.02
N GLY A 412 13.07 14.89 16.40
CA GLY A 412 14.18 15.30 15.53
C GLY A 412 14.95 14.16 14.87
N GLU A 413 14.78 12.90 15.28
CA GLU A 413 15.62 11.77 14.85
C GLU A 413 15.68 11.60 13.32
N SER A 414 14.52 11.50 12.66
CA SER A 414 14.45 11.42 11.19
C SER A 414 15.04 12.63 10.46
N SER A 415 15.04 13.80 11.11
CA SER A 415 15.63 15.02 10.58
C SER A 415 17.14 15.08 10.78
N MET A 416 17.66 14.43 11.83
CA MET A 416 19.10 14.27 12.02
C MET A 416 19.71 13.35 10.97
N PHE A 417 19.08 12.21 10.64
CA PHE A 417 19.57 11.37 9.53
C PHE A 417 19.59 12.11 8.20
N TYR A 418 18.59 12.97 7.98
CA TYR A 418 18.57 13.83 6.79
C TYR A 418 19.74 14.82 6.79
N LEU A 419 20.11 15.38 7.94
CA LEU A 419 21.26 16.26 8.08
C LEU A 419 22.59 15.49 7.90
N ASP A 420 22.72 14.30 8.48
CA ASP A 420 23.89 13.42 8.34
C ASP A 420 24.14 13.03 6.87
N SER A 421 23.07 12.77 6.11
CA SER A 421 23.19 12.51 4.66
C SER A 421 23.75 13.73 3.91
N ILE A 422 23.31 14.95 4.25
CA ILE A 422 23.85 16.17 3.65
C ILE A 422 25.32 16.36 4.05
N GLN A 423 25.65 16.10 5.32
CA GLN A 423 27.02 16.16 5.83
C GLN A 423 27.95 15.20 5.07
N LYS A 424 27.51 13.96 4.82
CA LYS A 424 28.28 12.97 4.08
C LYS A 424 28.58 13.43 2.65
N ASP A 425 27.57 13.88 1.92
CA ASP A 425 27.71 14.37 0.53
C ASP A 425 28.60 15.63 0.45
N ALA A 426 28.50 16.51 1.45
CA ALA A 426 29.34 17.70 1.57
C ALA A 426 30.79 17.36 1.94
N SER A 427 31.02 16.29 2.70
CA SER A 427 32.37 15.90 3.12
C SER A 427 33.20 15.30 1.97
N THR A 428 32.56 14.69 0.98
CA THR A 428 33.25 14.02 -0.15
C THR A 428 33.55 14.95 -1.33
N SER A 429 32.84 16.06 -1.47
CA SER A 429 32.69 16.72 -2.79
C SER A 429 33.27 18.13 -2.89
N VAL A 430 33.84 18.69 -1.82
CA VAL A 430 33.81 20.15 -1.65
C VAL A 430 35.16 20.88 -1.81
N LYS A 431 36.31 20.21 -1.68
CA LYS A 431 37.62 20.88 -1.85
C LYS A 431 37.83 21.34 -3.30
N ASP A 432 38.22 22.60 -3.49
CA ASP A 432 38.48 23.21 -4.80
C ASP A 432 37.28 23.16 -5.77
N SER A 433 36.06 22.98 -5.24
CA SER A 433 34.86 22.73 -6.04
C SER A 433 34.48 23.89 -6.97
N SER A 434 34.89 25.12 -6.64
CA SER A 434 34.72 26.29 -7.51
C SER A 434 35.47 26.17 -8.84
N LYS A 435 36.61 25.45 -8.89
CA LYS A 435 37.37 25.21 -10.14
C LYS A 435 36.65 24.25 -11.08
N LEU A 436 35.73 23.42 -10.58
CA LEU A 436 34.96 22.49 -11.41
C LEU A 436 34.02 23.20 -12.38
N ALA A 437 33.64 24.46 -12.11
CA ALA A 437 32.86 25.24 -13.06
C ALA A 437 33.59 25.44 -14.40
N GLU A 438 34.93 25.42 -14.41
CA GLU A 438 35.72 25.57 -15.65
C GLU A 438 35.61 24.35 -16.58
N VAL A 439 35.16 23.19 -16.08
CA VAL A 439 34.92 21.98 -16.90
C VAL A 439 33.86 22.24 -17.98
N PHE A 440 32.94 23.19 -17.75
CA PHE A 440 31.98 23.65 -18.76
C PHE A 440 32.68 24.23 -20.00
N ASN A 441 33.81 24.92 -19.82
CA ASN A 441 34.62 25.46 -20.90
C ASN A 441 35.43 24.36 -21.62
N GLU A 442 35.88 23.33 -20.90
CA GLU A 442 36.67 22.23 -21.48
C GLU A 442 35.84 21.31 -22.38
N TYR A 443 34.62 20.92 -22.00
CA TYR A 443 33.80 20.11 -22.93
C TYR A 443 33.36 20.92 -24.16
N GLU A 444 33.22 22.25 -24.04
CA GLU A 444 32.89 23.12 -25.16
C GLU A 444 34.01 23.09 -26.20
N LYS A 445 35.28 23.00 -25.78
CA LYS A 445 36.41 22.75 -26.68
C LYS A 445 36.28 21.40 -27.39
N CYS A 446 35.90 20.34 -26.68
CA CYS A 446 35.65 19.03 -27.30
C CYS A 446 34.53 19.09 -28.34
N ARG A 447 33.45 19.84 -28.07
CA ARG A 447 32.35 20.06 -29.01
C ARG A 447 32.84 20.72 -30.31
N MET A 448 33.75 21.68 -30.22
CA MET A 448 34.30 22.39 -31.38
C MET A 448 35.15 21.50 -32.33
N LEU A 449 35.48 20.27 -31.94
CA LEU A 449 36.15 19.30 -32.81
C LEU A 449 35.22 18.68 -33.88
N HIS A 450 33.91 19.01 -33.88
CA HIS A 450 32.95 18.50 -34.88
C HIS A 450 32.71 19.47 -36.06
N ALA A 451 32.46 18.94 -37.27
CA ALA A 451 31.75 19.67 -38.33
C ALA A 451 30.22 19.50 -38.14
N PRO A 452 29.35 20.42 -38.61
CA PRO A 452 27.91 20.31 -38.38
C PRO A 452 27.34 19.05 -39.03
N ILE A 453 26.96 18.07 -38.21
CA ILE A 453 26.17 16.92 -38.64
C ILE A 453 24.74 17.40 -38.82
N VAL A 454 24.32 17.53 -40.08
CA VAL A 454 22.90 17.74 -40.39
C VAL A 454 22.23 16.38 -40.29
N LYS A 455 21.19 16.22 -39.46
CA LYS A 455 20.45 14.95 -39.29
C LYS A 455 20.14 14.23 -40.61
N ALA A 456 19.86 15.01 -41.66
CA ALA A 456 19.63 14.55 -43.03
C ALA A 456 20.76 13.69 -43.63
N SER A 457 22.04 13.92 -43.28
CA SER A 457 23.18 13.19 -43.84
C SER A 457 23.25 11.73 -43.36
N SER A 458 22.67 11.42 -42.20
CA SER A 458 22.68 10.08 -41.59
C SER A 458 21.50 9.17 -42.02
N ILE A 459 20.43 9.77 -42.55
CA ILE A 459 19.17 9.06 -42.88
C ILE A 459 19.37 7.92 -43.89
N PRO A 460 20.11 8.09 -45.01
CA PRO A 460 20.32 7.01 -45.97
C PRO A 460 21.01 5.80 -45.36
N SER A 461 22.04 6.02 -44.53
CA SER A 461 22.78 4.96 -43.84
C SER A 461 21.90 4.21 -42.85
N GLN A 462 21.05 4.92 -42.09
CA GLN A 462 20.10 4.31 -41.16
C GLN A 462 19.05 3.44 -41.88
N GLN A 463 18.52 3.92 -43.01
CA GLN A 463 17.56 3.16 -43.83
C GLN A 463 18.19 1.89 -44.40
N LEU A 464 19.46 1.95 -44.82
CA LEU A 464 20.19 0.79 -45.30
C LEU A 464 20.41 -0.24 -44.20
N ILE A 465 20.82 0.18 -43.00
CA ILE A 465 21.00 -0.72 -41.84
C ILE A 465 19.68 -1.40 -41.47
N ALA A 466 18.55 -0.68 -41.49
CA ALA A 466 17.24 -1.27 -41.23
C ALA A 466 16.90 -2.40 -42.22
N LYS A 467 17.25 -2.24 -43.51
CA LYS A 467 17.07 -3.27 -44.54
C LYS A 467 18.01 -4.45 -44.35
N ILE A 468 19.27 -4.21 -43.98
CA ILE A 468 20.24 -5.26 -43.65
C ILE A 468 19.68 -6.14 -42.50
N LEU A 469 19.20 -5.52 -41.43
CA LEU A 469 18.62 -6.22 -40.28
C LEU A 469 17.30 -6.94 -40.61
N SER A 470 16.51 -6.44 -41.56
CA SER A 470 15.28 -7.13 -41.98
C SER A 470 15.57 -8.44 -42.70
N VAL A 471 16.63 -8.49 -43.52
CA VAL A 471 17.07 -9.72 -44.19
C VAL A 471 17.55 -10.76 -43.15
N GLU A 472 18.34 -10.33 -42.16
CA GLU A 472 18.73 -11.20 -41.05
C GLU A 472 17.51 -11.81 -40.34
N LYS A 473 16.50 -10.97 -40.07
CA LYS A 473 15.25 -11.40 -39.41
C LYS A 473 14.53 -12.48 -40.22
N MET A 474 14.44 -12.34 -41.54
CA MET A 474 13.79 -13.35 -42.41
C MET A 474 14.48 -14.71 -42.30
N PHE A 475 15.82 -14.77 -42.44
CA PHE A 475 16.56 -16.03 -42.32
C PHE A 475 16.53 -16.62 -40.91
N ARG A 476 16.56 -15.79 -39.86
CA ARG A 476 16.39 -16.26 -38.47
C ARG A 476 15.00 -16.85 -38.24
N ASN A 477 13.94 -16.24 -38.77
CA ASN A 477 12.58 -16.75 -38.67
C ASN A 477 12.43 -18.10 -39.37
N LEU A 478 12.97 -18.24 -40.59
CA LEU A 478 12.97 -19.50 -41.32
C LEU A 478 13.74 -20.59 -40.56
N LYS A 479 14.94 -20.27 -40.03
CA LYS A 479 15.72 -21.19 -39.19
C LYS A 479 14.96 -21.63 -37.95
N ALA A 480 14.32 -20.70 -37.28
CA ALA A 480 13.49 -21.01 -36.11
C ALA A 480 12.29 -21.88 -36.52
N GLY A 481 11.65 -21.62 -37.67
CA GLY A 481 10.56 -22.42 -38.21
C GLY A 481 10.96 -23.87 -38.43
N VAL A 482 12.08 -24.12 -39.11
CA VAL A 482 12.65 -25.47 -39.32
C VAL A 482 12.95 -26.16 -37.99
N GLN A 483 13.59 -25.46 -37.04
CA GLN A 483 13.91 -26.02 -35.72
C GLN A 483 12.68 -26.41 -34.89
N LYS A 484 11.54 -25.74 -35.13
CA LYS A 484 10.27 -25.99 -34.42
C LYS A 484 9.44 -27.09 -35.04
N ILE A 485 9.82 -27.63 -36.20
CA ILE A 485 9.12 -28.78 -36.78
C ILE A 485 9.28 -29.96 -35.82
N ASP A 486 8.20 -30.30 -35.13
CA ASP A 486 8.09 -31.55 -34.38
C ASP A 486 7.22 -32.53 -35.19
N THR A 487 7.89 -33.31 -36.03
CA THR A 487 7.25 -34.32 -36.89
C THR A 487 6.51 -35.39 -36.08
N THR A 488 6.91 -35.63 -34.82
CA THR A 488 6.23 -36.57 -33.92
C THR A 488 4.92 -35.96 -33.43
N LYS A 489 4.93 -34.69 -33.04
CA LYS A 489 3.71 -33.96 -32.66
C LYS A 489 2.76 -33.75 -33.84
N VAL A 490 3.28 -33.39 -35.02
CA VAL A 490 2.47 -33.28 -36.24
C VAL A 490 1.79 -34.60 -36.57
N LYS A 491 2.53 -35.71 -36.48
CA LYS A 491 1.96 -37.05 -36.62
C LYS A 491 0.90 -37.36 -35.56
N SER A 492 1.14 -37.05 -34.29
CA SER A 492 0.15 -37.33 -33.24
C SER A 492 -1.14 -36.55 -33.40
N GLU A 493 -1.07 -35.28 -33.82
CA GLU A 493 -2.28 -34.47 -34.10
C GLU A 493 -3.04 -35.00 -35.32
N MET A 494 -2.32 -35.40 -36.38
CA MET A 494 -2.90 -36.04 -37.57
C MET A 494 -3.61 -37.35 -37.21
N ASP A 495 -2.97 -38.21 -36.41
CA ASP A 495 -3.54 -39.47 -35.95
C ASP A 495 -4.76 -39.24 -35.03
N ALA A 496 -4.68 -38.24 -34.14
CA ALA A 496 -5.79 -37.85 -33.28
C ALA A 496 -6.99 -37.35 -34.09
N PHE A 497 -6.75 -36.61 -35.18
CA PHE A 497 -7.80 -36.18 -36.09
C PHE A 497 -8.45 -37.35 -36.82
N ILE A 498 -7.67 -38.31 -37.34
CA ILE A 498 -8.20 -39.54 -37.96
C ILE A 498 -9.05 -40.33 -36.94
N LYS A 499 -8.58 -40.49 -35.71
CA LYS A 499 -9.33 -41.15 -34.63
C LYS A 499 -10.63 -40.41 -34.29
N PHE A 500 -10.61 -39.08 -34.30
CA PHE A 500 -11.78 -38.25 -34.07
C PHE A 500 -12.88 -38.49 -35.12
N LEU A 501 -12.52 -38.73 -36.39
CA LEU A 501 -13.49 -39.06 -37.44
C LEU A 501 -14.29 -40.32 -37.11
N GLY A 502 -13.67 -41.34 -36.49
CA GLY A 502 -14.39 -42.47 -35.91
C GLY A 502 -14.90 -43.52 -36.91
N PHE A 503 -14.36 -43.56 -38.12
CA PHE A 503 -14.64 -44.64 -39.08
C PHE A 503 -14.13 -45.99 -38.55
N THR A 504 -14.93 -47.04 -38.69
CA THR A 504 -14.52 -48.41 -38.33
C THR A 504 -13.35 -48.91 -39.18
N ASN A 505 -13.34 -48.59 -40.47
CA ASN A 505 -12.19 -48.77 -41.35
C ASN A 505 -12.24 -47.74 -42.48
N ILE A 506 -11.57 -46.60 -42.30
CA ILE A 506 -11.57 -45.49 -43.27
C ILE A 506 -11.16 -45.89 -44.70
N LYS A 507 -10.49 -47.04 -44.88
CA LYS A 507 -10.08 -47.57 -46.19
C LYS A 507 -11.15 -48.45 -46.86
N ASP A 508 -12.13 -48.94 -46.12
CA ASP A 508 -13.24 -49.77 -46.63
C ASP A 508 -14.46 -48.88 -46.90
N THR A 509 -14.65 -48.53 -48.17
CA THR A 509 -15.72 -47.64 -48.63
C THR A 509 -17.10 -48.19 -48.30
N THR A 510 -17.34 -49.49 -48.51
CA THR A 510 -18.65 -50.12 -48.29
C THR A 510 -19.05 -50.08 -46.82
N LYS A 511 -18.09 -50.26 -45.89
CA LYS A 511 -18.37 -50.21 -44.43
C LYS A 511 -18.39 -48.78 -43.86
N SER A 512 -17.65 -47.85 -44.44
CA SER A 512 -17.50 -46.48 -43.91
C SER A 512 -18.54 -45.49 -44.44
N SER A 513 -19.05 -45.69 -45.65
CA SER A 513 -20.03 -44.77 -46.26
C SER A 513 -21.32 -44.61 -45.46
N PRO A 514 -21.90 -45.68 -44.85
CA PRO A 514 -23.04 -45.53 -43.95
C PRO A 514 -22.75 -44.70 -42.69
N GLN A 515 -21.48 -44.56 -42.29
CA GLN A 515 -21.06 -43.84 -41.08
C GLN A 515 -20.90 -42.33 -41.34
N LEU A 516 -20.87 -41.91 -42.61
CA LEU A 516 -20.53 -40.55 -43.03
C LEU A 516 -21.46 -39.44 -42.51
N PRO A 517 -22.80 -39.63 -42.43
CA PRO A 517 -23.70 -38.63 -41.84
C PRO A 517 -23.36 -38.33 -40.37
N ASP A 518 -23.05 -39.35 -39.59
CA ASP A 518 -22.65 -39.21 -38.18
C ASP A 518 -21.30 -38.50 -38.03
N VAL A 519 -20.33 -38.84 -38.89
CA VAL A 519 -19.03 -38.16 -38.93
C VAL A 519 -19.19 -36.67 -39.25
N LEU A 520 -20.00 -36.31 -40.24
CA LEU A 520 -20.23 -34.91 -40.61
C LEU A 520 -21.01 -34.15 -39.52
N LYS A 521 -21.97 -34.79 -38.87
CA LYS A 521 -22.65 -34.23 -37.70
C LYS A 521 -21.67 -33.95 -36.57
N LYS A 522 -20.74 -34.87 -36.31
CA LYS A 522 -19.68 -34.71 -35.31
C LYS A 522 -18.70 -33.59 -35.66
N ILE A 523 -18.33 -33.46 -36.93
CA ILE A 523 -17.49 -32.35 -37.43
C ILE A 523 -18.20 -31.00 -37.28
N LYS A 524 -19.50 -30.90 -37.61
CA LYS A 524 -20.27 -29.65 -37.52
C LYS A 524 -20.58 -29.21 -36.08
N THR A 525 -20.60 -30.15 -35.14
CA THR A 525 -20.94 -29.88 -33.73
C THR A 525 -19.71 -29.72 -32.83
N THR A 526 -18.49 -29.84 -33.35
CA THR A 526 -17.25 -29.72 -32.58
C THR A 526 -16.21 -28.85 -33.29
N ASP A 527 -15.39 -28.13 -32.52
CA ASP A 527 -14.31 -27.30 -33.09
C ASP A 527 -13.07 -28.10 -33.53
N ASN A 528 -13.13 -29.43 -33.59
CA ASN A 528 -11.96 -30.28 -33.84
C ASN A 528 -11.36 -30.06 -35.24
N LEU A 529 -12.20 -29.92 -36.27
CA LEU A 529 -11.73 -29.59 -37.63
C LEU A 529 -11.08 -28.20 -37.67
N LYS A 530 -11.69 -27.21 -37.01
CA LYS A 530 -11.16 -25.85 -36.92
C LYS A 530 -9.77 -25.82 -36.24
N LYS A 531 -9.65 -26.44 -35.06
CA LYS A 531 -8.39 -26.58 -34.32
C LYS A 531 -7.30 -27.24 -35.17
N PHE A 532 -7.66 -28.30 -35.87
CA PHE A 532 -6.71 -29.04 -36.69
C PHE A 532 -6.26 -28.24 -37.91
N LYS A 533 -7.17 -27.50 -38.59
CA LYS A 533 -6.81 -26.56 -39.66
C LYS A 533 -5.86 -25.47 -39.16
N GLU A 534 -6.13 -24.88 -38.00
CA GLU A 534 -5.25 -23.87 -37.38
C GLU A 534 -3.86 -24.42 -37.07
N PHE A 535 -3.78 -25.66 -36.56
CA PHE A 535 -2.52 -26.36 -36.32
C PHE A 535 -1.71 -26.54 -37.61
N ILE A 536 -2.32 -27.05 -38.68
CA ILE A 536 -1.65 -27.27 -39.98
C ILE A 536 -1.25 -25.94 -40.64
N ALA A 537 -2.07 -24.89 -40.52
CA ALA A 537 -1.74 -23.55 -41.01
C ALA A 537 -0.53 -22.94 -40.29
N CYS A 538 -0.38 -23.20 -38.99
CA CYS A 538 0.79 -22.79 -38.23
C CYS A 538 2.08 -23.44 -38.76
N VAL A 539 2.04 -24.74 -39.09
CA VAL A 539 3.16 -25.46 -39.71
C VAL A 539 3.56 -24.82 -41.06
N LYS A 540 2.59 -24.43 -41.89
CA LYS A 540 2.85 -23.69 -43.14
C LYS A 540 3.58 -22.37 -42.87
N SER A 541 3.05 -21.54 -41.96
CA SER A 541 3.56 -20.18 -41.71
C SER A 541 5.02 -20.14 -41.22
N GLY A 542 5.49 -21.21 -40.57
CA GLY A 542 6.88 -21.31 -40.11
C GLY A 542 7.90 -21.56 -41.22
N LEU A 543 7.44 -22.01 -42.39
CA LEU A 543 8.29 -22.39 -43.53
C LEU A 543 8.13 -21.44 -44.71
N ASP A 544 7.20 -20.49 -44.61
CA ASP A 544 6.86 -19.56 -45.68
C ASP A 544 7.90 -18.44 -45.78
N VAL A 545 8.57 -18.34 -46.92
CA VAL A 545 9.45 -17.21 -47.27
C VAL A 545 9.17 -16.86 -48.72
N ASP A 546 8.90 -15.59 -48.98
CA ASP A 546 8.74 -15.05 -50.33
C ASP A 546 10.11 -14.78 -50.96
N PRO A 547 10.56 -15.60 -51.94
CA PRO A 547 11.86 -15.41 -52.56
C PRO A 547 11.92 -14.13 -53.40
N ALA A 548 10.78 -13.65 -53.92
CA ALA A 548 10.71 -12.42 -54.71
C ALA A 548 10.88 -11.18 -53.83
N GLU A 549 10.26 -11.17 -52.64
CA GLU A 549 10.47 -10.10 -51.65
C GLU A 549 11.95 -10.03 -51.23
N LEU A 550 12.54 -11.19 -50.91
CA LEU A 550 13.95 -11.28 -50.49
C LEU A 550 14.91 -10.79 -51.58
N LYS A 551 14.67 -11.18 -52.84
CA LYS A 551 15.46 -10.73 -54.00
C LYS A 551 15.42 -9.21 -54.19
N ASN A 552 14.25 -8.60 -54.00
CA ASN A 552 14.09 -7.15 -54.12
C ASN A 552 14.85 -6.39 -53.01
N ILE A 553 14.76 -6.87 -51.76
CA ILE A 553 15.43 -6.22 -50.62
C ILE A 553 16.95 -6.36 -50.74
N THR A 554 17.45 -7.56 -51.10
CA THR A 554 18.89 -7.81 -51.25
C THR A 554 19.52 -6.99 -52.40
N ALA A 555 18.81 -6.85 -53.53
CA ALA A 555 19.26 -6.01 -54.64
C ALA A 555 19.40 -4.53 -54.23
N ASP A 556 18.44 -4.00 -53.47
CA ASP A 556 18.48 -2.61 -52.98
C ASP A 556 19.63 -2.38 -51.98
N ILE A 557 19.90 -3.36 -51.10
CA ILE A 557 21.03 -3.29 -50.15
C ILE A 557 22.36 -3.23 -50.92
N ILE A 558 22.55 -4.07 -51.93
CA ILE A 558 23.78 -4.11 -52.73
C ILE A 558 23.98 -2.80 -53.50
N ALA A 559 22.92 -2.27 -54.11
CA ALA A 559 22.97 -1.03 -54.89
C ALA A 559 23.35 0.20 -54.03
N LYS A 560 23.11 0.14 -52.71
CA LYS A 560 23.31 1.28 -51.79
C LYS A 560 24.47 1.09 -50.81
N LYS A 561 25.28 0.03 -50.94
CA LYS A 561 26.30 -0.32 -49.93
C LYS A 561 27.26 0.83 -49.57
N ASP A 562 27.59 1.71 -50.51
CA ASP A 562 28.54 2.82 -50.31
C ASP A 562 27.94 3.97 -49.48
N THR A 563 26.63 3.93 -49.18
CA THR A 563 25.94 4.88 -48.29
C THR A 563 26.14 4.59 -46.80
N LEU A 564 26.92 3.56 -46.43
CA LEU A 564 27.29 3.27 -45.04
C LEU A 564 28.31 4.26 -44.44
N THR A 565 28.63 5.36 -45.12
CA THR A 565 29.46 6.45 -44.59
C THR A 565 28.76 7.78 -44.87
N PHE A 566 28.94 8.77 -44.00
CA PHE A 566 28.38 10.12 -44.20
C PHE A 566 29.30 11.21 -43.64
N VAL A 567 29.15 12.42 -44.16
CA VAL A 567 29.93 13.60 -43.77
C VAL A 567 29.69 13.92 -42.29
N GLY A 568 30.77 13.99 -41.51
CA GLY A 568 30.75 14.32 -40.08
C GLY A 568 30.92 13.13 -39.11
N LEU A 569 30.91 11.89 -39.60
CA LEU A 569 31.00 10.68 -38.77
C LEU A 569 32.34 10.55 -38.02
N GLU A 570 33.47 10.82 -38.70
CA GLU A 570 34.80 10.76 -38.09
C GLU A 570 35.00 11.88 -37.06
N GLN A 571 34.46 13.06 -37.35
CA GLN A 571 34.50 14.21 -36.46
C GLN A 571 33.68 13.97 -35.18
N GLU A 572 32.53 13.28 -35.29
CA GLU A 572 31.75 12.84 -34.12
C GLU A 572 32.56 11.88 -33.23
N ALA A 573 33.24 10.91 -33.84
CA ALA A 573 34.08 9.96 -33.12
C ALA A 573 35.24 10.65 -32.38
N ASN A 574 35.85 11.67 -32.98
CA ASN A 574 36.93 12.44 -32.35
C ASN A 574 36.43 13.34 -31.21
N MET A 575 35.22 13.90 -31.31
CA MET A 575 34.59 14.62 -30.19
C MET A 575 34.37 13.69 -29.00
N HIS A 576 33.89 12.47 -29.22
CA HIS A 576 33.73 11.48 -28.14
C HIS A 576 35.05 11.08 -27.49
N LYS A 577 36.15 10.94 -28.26
CA LYS A 577 37.49 10.70 -27.70
C LYS A 577 37.93 11.84 -26.79
N CYS A 578 37.72 13.09 -27.20
CA CYS A 578 38.02 14.26 -26.36
C CYS A 578 37.22 14.24 -25.04
N LEU A 579 35.94 13.85 -25.07
CA LEU A 579 35.15 13.72 -23.84
C LEU A 579 35.69 12.65 -22.89
N HIS A 580 36.28 11.56 -23.41
CA HIS A 580 36.87 10.51 -22.58
C HIS A 580 38.06 11.02 -21.76
N ASP A 581 38.81 12.01 -22.25
CA ASP A 581 39.91 12.64 -21.52
C ASP A 581 39.39 13.47 -20.31
N LEU A 582 38.14 13.93 -20.35
CA LEU A 582 37.50 14.72 -19.27
C LEU A 582 36.74 13.86 -18.25
N LYS A 583 36.87 12.53 -18.27
CA LYS A 583 35.96 11.63 -17.53
C LYS A 583 35.89 11.90 -16.02
N GLU A 584 37.03 12.16 -15.39
CA GLU A 584 37.15 12.34 -13.93
C GLU A 584 36.55 13.69 -13.52
N ASP A 585 36.83 14.71 -14.32
CA ASP A 585 36.34 16.07 -14.06
C ASP A 585 34.84 16.19 -14.33
N LEU A 586 34.31 15.53 -15.36
CA LEU A 586 32.86 15.40 -15.59
C LEU A 586 32.16 14.65 -14.45
N SER A 587 32.82 13.65 -13.85
CA SER A 587 32.27 12.93 -12.69
C SER A 587 32.19 13.81 -11.46
N LYS A 588 33.26 14.56 -11.14
CA LYS A 588 33.29 15.51 -10.02
C LYS A 588 32.29 16.65 -10.23
N LEU A 589 32.22 17.19 -11.45
CA LEU A 589 31.24 18.20 -11.84
C LEU A 589 29.81 17.70 -11.62
N ALA A 590 29.50 16.49 -12.09
CA ALA A 590 28.17 15.90 -11.92
C ALA A 590 27.80 15.72 -10.44
N GLN A 591 28.74 15.27 -9.59
CA GLN A 591 28.52 15.16 -8.14
C GLN A 591 28.20 16.53 -7.51
N MET A 592 28.95 17.57 -7.87
CA MET A 592 28.71 18.93 -7.37
C MET A 592 27.40 19.54 -7.86
N ILE A 593 27.02 19.31 -9.12
CA ILE A 593 25.71 19.71 -9.65
C ILE A 593 24.60 19.01 -8.87
N GLN A 594 24.71 17.71 -8.63
CA GLN A 594 23.72 16.93 -7.88
C GLN A 594 23.60 17.42 -6.43
N LEU A 595 24.71 17.70 -5.74
CA LEU A 595 24.68 18.29 -4.39
C LEU A 595 24.02 19.67 -4.39
N THR A 596 24.34 20.51 -5.38
CA THR A 596 23.74 21.85 -5.56
C THR A 596 22.23 21.73 -5.76
N GLN A 597 21.76 20.83 -6.62
CA GLN A 597 20.34 20.56 -6.86
C GLN A 597 19.63 20.00 -5.61
N LYS A 598 20.29 19.09 -4.87
CA LYS A 598 19.80 18.55 -3.58
C LYS A 598 19.61 19.67 -2.56
N LEU A 599 20.58 20.58 -2.44
CA LEU A 599 20.52 21.72 -1.52
C LEU A 599 19.52 22.80 -1.97
N ARG A 600 19.34 23.01 -3.27
CA ARG A 600 18.30 23.91 -3.81
C ARG A 600 16.89 23.41 -3.53
N SER A 601 16.72 22.09 -3.40
CA SER A 601 15.45 21.41 -3.08
C SER A 601 15.34 20.99 -1.61
N LEU A 602 16.20 21.52 -0.74
CA LEU A 602 16.28 21.15 0.66
C LEU A 602 14.95 21.40 1.41
N ASP A 603 14.53 20.40 2.19
CA ASP A 603 13.35 20.51 3.04
C ASP A 603 13.67 21.33 4.30
N SER A 604 13.40 22.64 4.22
CA SER A 604 13.61 23.57 5.33
C SER A 604 12.84 23.19 6.60
N LYS A 605 11.72 22.45 6.48
CA LYS A 605 10.99 21.94 7.65
C LYS A 605 11.77 20.86 8.38
N LYS A 606 12.51 20.01 7.67
CA LYS A 606 13.38 18.99 8.29
C LYS A 606 14.53 19.64 9.05
N ILE A 607 15.16 20.66 8.46
CA ILE A 607 16.22 21.43 9.12
C ILE A 607 15.67 22.21 10.33
N GLN A 608 14.46 22.77 10.23
CA GLN A 608 13.79 23.40 11.37
C GLN A 608 13.57 22.42 12.53
N LYS A 609 13.25 21.15 12.26
CA LYS A 609 13.12 20.15 13.32
C LYS A 609 14.46 19.84 14.02
N VAL A 610 15.58 19.85 13.30
CA VAL A 610 16.91 19.73 13.93
C VAL A 610 17.15 20.92 14.86
N GLU A 611 16.86 22.13 14.40
CA GLU A 611 17.00 23.33 15.21
C GLU A 611 16.08 23.32 16.44
N ASN A 612 14.83 22.86 16.29
CA ASN A 612 13.91 22.71 17.41
C ASN A 612 14.43 21.67 18.41
N ALA A 613 15.00 20.56 17.95
CA ALA A 613 15.61 19.55 18.82
C ALA A 613 16.83 20.13 19.55
N ALA A 614 17.66 20.93 18.87
CA ALA A 614 18.74 21.67 19.49
C ALA A 614 18.25 22.70 20.54
N SER A 615 17.13 23.39 20.27
CA SER A 615 16.50 24.29 21.24
C SER A 615 15.99 23.54 22.48
N SER A 616 15.29 22.42 22.29
CA SER A 616 14.84 21.57 23.39
C SER A 616 16.02 21.02 24.20
N LEU A 617 17.13 20.67 23.54
CA LEU A 617 18.35 20.28 24.24
C LEU A 617 18.91 21.45 25.05
N GLY A 618 18.95 22.66 24.49
CA GLY A 618 19.35 23.87 25.23
C GLY A 618 18.46 24.17 26.45
N THR A 619 17.15 23.91 26.36
CA THR A 619 16.25 23.97 27.53
C THR A 619 16.64 22.92 28.56
N ALA A 620 16.79 21.66 28.16
CA ALA A 620 17.20 20.59 29.06
C ALA A 620 18.54 20.89 29.74
N THR A 621 19.52 21.40 29.00
CA THR A 621 20.83 21.88 29.49
C THR A 621 20.66 22.90 30.61
N ASN A 622 19.74 23.85 30.49
CA ASN A 622 19.52 24.86 31.53
C ASN A 622 18.83 24.30 32.78
N GLU A 623 17.83 23.44 32.61
CA GLU A 623 17.15 22.77 33.74
C GLU A 623 18.13 21.88 34.52
N LEU A 624 18.99 21.15 33.79
CA LEU A 624 20.00 20.27 34.35
C LEU A 624 21.09 20.98 35.16
N LYS A 625 21.29 22.30 35.00
CA LYS A 625 22.24 23.05 35.85
C LYS A 625 21.80 23.10 37.32
N SER A 626 20.51 22.95 37.59
CA SER A 626 19.93 23.08 38.94
C SER A 626 19.88 21.77 39.73
N VAL A 627 20.11 20.62 39.09
CA VAL A 627 19.91 19.28 39.72
C VAL A 627 20.84 19.00 40.88
N ASN A 628 21.99 19.68 40.95
CA ASN A 628 22.93 19.53 42.06
C ASN A 628 22.35 19.99 43.41
N SER A 629 21.26 20.77 43.41
CA SER A 629 20.54 21.19 44.61
C SER A 629 19.51 20.17 45.15
N ILE A 630 19.25 19.08 44.41
CA ILE A 630 18.26 18.06 44.80
C ILE A 630 18.57 17.47 46.19
N PRO A 631 19.80 16.97 46.47
CA PRO A 631 20.12 16.39 47.78
C PRO A 631 19.87 17.36 48.95
N ASP A 632 20.28 18.62 48.81
CA ASP A 632 20.09 19.66 49.84
C ASP A 632 18.58 19.90 50.11
N SER A 633 17.76 19.92 49.05
CA SER A 633 16.30 20.05 49.19
C SER A 633 15.68 18.87 49.94
N MET A 634 16.15 17.64 49.67
CA MET A 634 15.65 16.43 50.32
C MET A 634 16.00 16.39 51.81
N MET A 635 17.20 16.87 52.18
CA MET A 635 17.61 17.00 53.59
C MET A 635 16.80 18.05 54.32
N LYS A 636 16.46 19.17 53.65
CA LYS A 636 15.64 20.24 54.24
C LYS A 636 14.21 19.82 54.52
N ASP A 637 13.61 19.00 53.65
CA ASP A 637 12.22 18.56 53.75
C ASP A 637 12.05 17.26 54.58
N ALA A 638 13.16 16.74 55.14
CA ALA A 638 13.18 15.49 55.91
C ALA A 638 12.42 15.61 57.23
N LYS A 639 11.43 14.72 57.42
CA LYS A 639 10.71 14.55 58.68
C LYS A 639 11.30 13.37 59.47
N GLU A 640 10.90 13.21 60.74
CA GLU A 640 11.32 12.06 61.56
C GLU A 640 11.06 10.73 60.83
N ILE A 641 9.88 10.57 60.24
CA ILE A 641 9.50 9.40 59.43
C ILE A 641 10.38 9.18 58.18
N THR A 642 10.94 10.26 57.61
CA THR A 642 11.92 10.19 56.51
C THR A 642 13.23 9.61 57.01
N THR A 643 13.70 10.04 58.18
CA THR A 643 14.94 9.50 58.76
C THR A 643 14.77 8.04 59.22
N GLU A 644 13.56 7.64 59.61
CA GLU A 644 13.24 6.25 59.96
C GLU A 644 13.27 5.33 58.75
N ILE A 645 12.64 5.70 57.62
CA ILE A 645 12.59 4.84 56.43
C ILE A 645 13.98 4.66 55.78
N ASN A 646 14.87 5.65 55.92
CA ASN A 646 16.24 5.58 55.40
C ASN A 646 17.14 4.61 56.19
N LYS A 647 16.69 4.07 57.34
CA LYS A 647 17.48 3.13 58.17
C LYS A 647 17.43 1.68 57.66
N TRP A 648 16.91 1.41 56.46
CA TRP A 648 16.93 0.07 55.89
C TRP A 648 18.38 -0.37 55.59
N PRO A 649 18.91 -1.39 56.28
CA PRO A 649 20.31 -1.79 56.12
C PRO A 649 20.60 -2.39 54.74
N GLU A 650 21.78 -2.09 54.21
CA GLU A 650 22.22 -2.51 52.86
C GLU A 650 21.17 -2.21 51.76
N SER A 651 20.42 -1.11 51.89
CA SER A 651 19.29 -0.77 51.01
C SER A 651 19.68 -0.74 49.54
N LEU A 652 20.78 -0.07 49.17
CA LEU A 652 21.26 0.03 47.79
C LEU A 652 21.61 -1.34 47.17
N LYS A 653 22.31 -2.18 47.94
CA LYS A 653 22.68 -3.54 47.52
C LYS A 653 21.43 -4.40 47.34
N SER A 654 20.55 -4.43 48.35
CA SER A 654 19.31 -5.22 48.33
C SER A 654 18.35 -4.78 47.23
N SER A 655 18.17 -3.46 47.03
CA SER A 655 17.35 -2.93 45.94
C SER A 655 17.95 -3.23 44.57
N GLY A 656 19.29 -3.24 44.46
CA GLY A 656 20.01 -3.64 43.25
C GLY A 656 19.69 -5.07 42.82
N GLU A 657 19.71 -6.01 43.77
CA GLU A 657 19.40 -7.42 43.49
C GLU A 657 17.93 -7.60 43.03
N ILE A 658 17.00 -6.91 43.70
CA ILE A 658 15.57 -6.95 43.36
C ILE A 658 15.34 -6.32 41.97
N GLY A 659 15.85 -5.10 41.77
CA GLY A 659 15.68 -4.31 40.56
C GLY A 659 16.25 -5.00 39.33
N GLN A 660 17.49 -5.47 39.39
CA GLN A 660 18.13 -6.20 38.28
C GLN A 660 17.34 -7.44 37.89
N SER A 661 16.82 -8.18 38.87
CA SER A 661 16.08 -9.41 38.61
C SER A 661 14.71 -9.15 37.98
N VAL A 662 14.00 -8.10 38.42
CA VAL A 662 12.77 -7.66 37.74
C VAL A 662 13.06 -7.17 36.32
N ALA A 663 14.15 -6.42 36.11
CA ALA A 663 14.54 -5.94 34.80
C ALA A 663 14.77 -7.09 33.81
N LEU A 664 15.50 -8.13 34.23
CA LEU A 664 15.74 -9.33 33.43
C LEU A 664 14.43 -10.08 33.08
N LEU A 665 13.50 -10.21 34.04
CA LEU A 665 12.18 -10.79 33.76
C LEU A 665 11.38 -9.94 32.77
N SER A 666 11.45 -8.61 32.89
CA SER A 666 10.81 -7.69 31.96
C SER A 666 11.40 -7.82 30.55
N HIS A 667 12.73 -7.87 30.41
CA HIS A 667 13.40 -8.07 29.12
C HIS A 667 13.03 -9.41 28.49
N ALA A 668 13.00 -10.49 29.28
CA ALA A 668 12.58 -11.80 28.82
C ALA A 668 11.13 -11.77 28.31
N ASN A 669 10.24 -11.08 29.02
CA ASN A 669 8.84 -10.94 28.62
C ASN A 669 8.66 -10.06 27.37
N ASP A 670 9.42 -8.97 27.25
CA ASP A 670 9.39 -8.09 26.07
C ASP A 670 9.92 -8.83 24.84
N PHE A 671 11.04 -9.55 24.97
CA PHE A 671 11.58 -10.43 23.95
C PHE A 671 10.54 -11.46 23.49
N LYS A 672 9.96 -12.18 24.45
CA LYS A 672 8.91 -13.18 24.20
C LYS A 672 7.73 -12.59 23.43
N THR A 673 7.21 -11.45 23.89
CA THR A 673 6.06 -10.77 23.31
C THR A 673 6.35 -10.28 21.89
N LEU A 674 7.53 -9.68 21.67
CA LEU A 674 7.93 -9.15 20.37
C LEU A 674 8.09 -10.28 19.33
N VAL A 675 8.75 -11.37 19.71
CA VAL A 675 8.98 -12.51 18.81
C VAL A 675 7.68 -13.24 18.50
N LEU A 676 6.80 -13.46 19.48
CA LEU A 676 5.52 -14.16 19.27
C LEU A 676 4.46 -13.31 18.57
N SER A 677 4.65 -11.99 18.46
CA SER A 677 3.72 -11.09 17.75
C SER A 677 3.64 -11.36 16.23
N GLY A 678 4.65 -12.03 15.68
CA GLY A 678 4.80 -12.23 14.23
C GLY A 678 5.09 -10.93 13.45
N GLU A 679 5.51 -9.86 14.12
CA GLU A 679 5.97 -8.65 13.43
C GLU A 679 7.31 -8.87 12.71
N LEU A 680 8.24 -9.61 13.32
CA LEU A 680 9.56 -9.86 12.75
C LEU A 680 9.50 -10.60 11.40
N ASP A 681 8.55 -11.52 11.20
CA ASP A 681 8.36 -12.27 9.95
C ASP A 681 8.05 -11.35 8.75
N LYS A 682 7.53 -10.16 9.02
CA LYS A 682 7.08 -9.22 7.98
C LYS A 682 8.20 -8.30 7.51
N PHE A 683 9.38 -8.32 8.14
CA PHE A 683 10.44 -7.35 7.90
C PHE A 683 11.22 -7.61 6.61
N ASP A 684 11.31 -8.86 6.16
CA ASP A 684 12.14 -9.21 5.00
C ASP A 684 11.59 -8.63 3.68
N ALA A 685 10.29 -8.77 3.42
CA ALA A 685 9.71 -8.37 2.13
C ALA A 685 9.87 -6.86 1.80
N PRO A 686 9.62 -5.91 2.73
CA PRO A 686 9.88 -4.49 2.49
C PRO A 686 11.36 -4.18 2.23
N VAL A 687 12.28 -4.84 2.95
CA VAL A 687 13.73 -4.64 2.82
C VAL A 687 14.23 -5.17 1.49
N GLN A 688 13.86 -6.40 1.12
CA GLN A 688 14.22 -7.01 -0.16
C GLN A 688 13.67 -6.23 -1.36
N THR A 689 12.47 -5.67 -1.23
CA THR A 689 11.88 -4.80 -2.26
C THR A 689 12.77 -3.57 -2.52
N GLN A 690 13.28 -2.95 -1.45
CA GLN A 690 14.15 -1.77 -1.58
C GLN A 690 15.54 -2.13 -2.10
N ILE A 691 16.14 -3.23 -1.62
CA ILE A 691 17.39 -3.76 -2.17
C ILE A 691 17.24 -3.98 -3.69
N THR A 692 16.14 -4.59 -4.13
CA THR A 692 15.90 -4.90 -5.55
C THR A 692 15.65 -3.65 -6.41
N ALA A 693 15.13 -2.57 -5.82
CA ALA A 693 14.92 -1.29 -6.50
C ALA A 693 16.23 -0.52 -6.77
N MET A 694 17.33 -0.87 -6.10
CA MET A 694 18.65 -0.28 -6.35
C MET A 694 19.23 -0.74 -7.69
N LYS A 695 20.06 0.10 -8.32
CA LYS A 695 20.84 -0.31 -9.50
C LYS A 695 21.75 -1.48 -9.13
N LYS A 696 21.79 -2.54 -9.94
CA LYS A 696 22.68 -3.68 -9.73
C LYS A 696 24.14 -3.21 -9.67
N GLY A 697 24.86 -3.59 -8.62
CA GLY A 697 26.26 -3.21 -8.39
C GLY A 697 26.74 -3.54 -6.97
N LYS A 698 27.99 -3.18 -6.69
CA LYS A 698 28.73 -3.50 -5.44
C LYS A 698 28.00 -3.09 -4.16
N GLU A 699 27.29 -1.97 -4.19
CA GLU A 699 26.53 -1.44 -3.05
C GLU A 699 25.30 -2.31 -2.73
N GLN A 700 24.58 -2.77 -3.75
CA GLN A 700 23.45 -3.70 -3.58
C GLN A 700 23.91 -5.04 -2.98
N ASP A 701 25.05 -5.56 -3.41
CA ASP A 701 25.60 -6.83 -2.91
C ASP A 701 26.07 -6.72 -1.45
N THR A 702 26.64 -5.56 -1.09
CA THR A 702 27.03 -5.26 0.31
C THR A 702 25.81 -5.26 1.22
N ILE A 703 24.72 -4.58 0.83
CA ILE A 703 23.48 -4.51 1.63
C ILE A 703 22.81 -5.88 1.76
N LYS A 704 22.80 -6.70 0.70
CA LYS A 704 22.29 -8.09 0.77
C LYS A 704 23.07 -8.92 1.79
N THR A 705 24.39 -8.77 1.80
CA THR A 705 25.27 -9.49 2.73
C THR A 705 25.01 -9.06 4.17
N LEU A 706 24.87 -7.76 4.42
CA LEU A 706 24.57 -7.21 5.74
C LEU A 706 23.18 -7.63 6.26
N TRP A 707 22.17 -7.67 5.38
CA TRP A 707 20.82 -8.10 5.76
C TRP A 707 20.74 -9.60 6.08
N GLY A 708 21.45 -10.43 5.32
CA GLY A 708 21.59 -11.87 5.55
C GLY A 708 20.27 -12.65 5.44
N ASP A 709 20.26 -13.86 6.00
CA ASP A 709 19.07 -14.72 6.05
C ASP A 709 18.16 -14.29 7.22
N HIS A 710 17.13 -13.51 6.90
CA HIS A 710 16.18 -13.04 7.89
C HIS A 710 15.27 -14.14 8.45
N ASN A 711 14.92 -15.13 7.64
CA ASN A 711 14.04 -16.21 8.10
C ASN A 711 14.74 -17.09 9.13
N LYS A 712 16.03 -17.38 8.90
CA LYS A 712 16.86 -18.08 9.87
C LYS A 712 16.98 -17.27 11.17
N PHE A 713 17.27 -15.97 11.08
CA PHE A 713 17.32 -15.08 12.24
C PHE A 713 16.03 -15.13 13.07
N VAL A 714 14.84 -15.06 12.45
CA VAL A 714 13.56 -15.13 13.18
C VAL A 714 13.33 -16.51 13.80
N THR A 715 13.65 -17.58 13.07
CA THR A 715 13.47 -18.96 13.55
C THR A 715 14.31 -19.23 14.80
N ASP A 716 15.57 -18.77 14.82
CA ASP A 716 16.47 -18.92 15.96
C ASP A 716 15.90 -18.23 17.23
N LEU A 717 15.29 -17.05 17.07
CA LEU A 717 14.67 -16.32 18.19
C LEU A 717 13.35 -16.96 18.68
N GLN A 718 12.56 -17.54 17.78
CA GLN A 718 11.31 -18.22 18.13
C GLN A 718 11.54 -19.40 19.08
N ALA A 719 12.62 -20.16 18.90
CA ALA A 719 12.99 -21.26 19.80
C ALA A 719 13.19 -20.78 21.25
N SER A 720 13.97 -19.71 21.43
CA SER A 720 14.22 -19.12 22.75
C SER A 720 12.97 -18.49 23.36
N SER A 721 12.15 -17.83 22.54
CA SER A 721 10.88 -17.23 23.00
C SER A 721 9.90 -18.29 23.51
N ASN A 722 9.79 -19.43 22.82
CA ASN A 722 8.94 -20.54 23.24
C ASN A 722 9.38 -21.15 24.59
N GLN A 723 10.69 -21.18 24.87
CA GLN A 723 11.21 -21.61 26.18
C GLN A 723 10.73 -20.68 27.30
N ILE A 724 10.83 -19.35 27.11
CA ILE A 724 10.37 -18.36 28.09
C ILE A 724 8.85 -18.44 28.29
N GLN A 725 8.10 -18.66 27.20
CA GLN A 725 6.64 -18.88 27.28
C GLN A 725 6.30 -20.11 28.12
N SER A 726 7.03 -21.22 27.95
CA SER A 726 6.84 -22.44 28.75
C SER A 726 7.05 -22.17 30.25
N ILE A 727 8.14 -21.47 30.61
CA ILE A 727 8.43 -21.08 31.99
C ILE A 727 7.25 -20.26 32.55
N GLY A 728 6.78 -19.25 31.83
CA GLY A 728 5.64 -18.42 32.23
C GLY A 728 4.37 -19.24 32.49
N THR A 729 4.04 -20.20 31.62
CA THR A 729 2.84 -21.04 31.81
C THR A 729 2.91 -21.95 33.04
N SER A 730 4.13 -22.39 33.40
CA SER A 730 4.39 -23.27 34.54
C SER A 730 4.35 -22.58 35.91
N LEU A 731 4.29 -21.24 35.94
CA LEU A 731 4.30 -20.48 37.19
C LEU A 731 3.12 -20.80 38.11
N LYS A 732 3.40 -20.88 39.40
CA LYS A 732 2.44 -21.18 40.47
C LYS A 732 2.20 -19.97 41.37
N LEU A 733 1.62 -18.91 40.81
CA LEU A 733 1.43 -17.64 41.54
C LEU A 733 0.48 -17.75 42.75
N ALA A 734 -0.45 -18.70 42.74
CA ALA A 734 -1.38 -18.93 43.85
C ALA A 734 -0.70 -19.47 45.13
N GLU A 735 0.53 -19.97 45.02
CA GLU A 735 1.30 -20.49 46.16
C GLU A 735 2.11 -19.38 46.88
N ILE A 736 2.14 -18.15 46.32
CA ILE A 736 2.89 -17.02 46.87
C ILE A 736 2.13 -16.39 48.05
N LYS A 737 2.74 -16.39 49.24
CA LYS A 737 2.13 -15.89 50.48
C LYS A 737 2.83 -14.68 51.08
N ASN A 738 4.09 -14.45 50.73
CA ASN A 738 4.89 -13.36 51.28
C ASN A 738 5.89 -12.81 50.22
N PHE A 739 6.73 -11.87 50.63
CA PHE A 739 7.72 -11.22 49.75
C PHE A 739 8.87 -12.16 49.36
N GLU A 740 9.31 -13.03 50.27
CA GLU A 740 10.37 -14.02 50.02
C GLU A 740 9.94 -15.06 48.97
N ASP A 741 8.67 -15.48 49.00
CA ASP A 741 8.08 -16.37 48.02
C ASP A 741 8.11 -15.76 46.62
N TYR A 742 7.80 -14.46 46.48
CA TYR A 742 7.97 -13.74 45.21
C TYR A 742 9.42 -13.83 44.72
N GLY A 743 10.39 -13.62 45.61
CA GLY A 743 11.80 -13.73 45.25
C GLY A 743 12.22 -15.12 44.83
N THR A 744 11.67 -16.15 45.48
CA THR A 744 11.94 -17.55 45.16
C THR A 744 11.39 -17.91 43.78
N VAL A 745 10.18 -17.44 43.45
CA VAL A 745 9.59 -17.64 42.12
C VAL A 745 10.38 -16.88 41.04
N MET A 746 10.80 -15.64 41.31
CA MET A 746 11.65 -14.87 40.39
C MET A 746 12.99 -15.57 40.12
N LYS A 747 13.68 -16.00 41.18
CA LYS A 747 14.94 -16.75 41.10
C LYS A 747 14.79 -17.99 40.23
N THR A 748 13.84 -18.86 40.57
CA THR A 748 13.62 -20.13 39.87
C THR A 748 13.27 -19.91 38.40
N SER A 749 12.52 -18.85 38.09
CA SER A 749 12.17 -18.48 36.72
C SER A 749 13.40 -18.06 35.92
N LEU A 750 14.24 -17.20 36.48
CA LEU A 750 15.46 -16.71 35.83
C LEU A 750 16.52 -17.80 35.67
N GLU A 751 16.68 -18.70 36.65
CA GLU A 751 17.58 -19.87 36.55
C GLU A 751 17.19 -20.82 35.42
N ALA A 752 15.90 -20.93 35.12
CA ALA A 752 15.40 -21.79 34.05
C ALA A 752 15.56 -21.18 32.64
N MET A 753 15.83 -19.87 32.53
CA MET A 753 16.02 -19.17 31.26
C MET A 753 17.44 -19.38 30.73
N LYS A 754 17.56 -19.62 29.41
CA LYS A 754 18.86 -19.71 28.72
C LYS A 754 19.21 -18.36 28.11
N ASP A 755 20.51 -18.09 28.04
CA ASP A 755 21.01 -16.88 27.38
C ASP A 755 20.59 -16.83 25.91
N VAL A 756 20.25 -15.63 25.44
CA VAL A 756 19.88 -15.38 24.05
C VAL A 756 20.82 -14.35 23.45
N THR A 757 21.56 -14.73 22.41
CA THR A 757 22.41 -13.81 21.66
C THR A 757 21.62 -13.20 20.51
N ILE A 758 21.53 -11.87 20.47
CA ILE A 758 20.83 -11.13 19.43
C ILE A 758 21.84 -10.22 18.72
N ASP A 759 22.22 -10.57 17.49
CA ASP A 759 23.03 -9.69 16.63
C ASP A 759 22.16 -9.03 15.56
N VAL A 760 21.86 -7.75 15.77
CA VAL A 760 21.11 -6.90 14.84
C VAL A 760 22.01 -5.88 14.13
N LYS A 761 23.30 -5.81 14.47
CA LYS A 761 24.18 -4.71 14.04
C LYS A 761 24.23 -4.59 12.51
N ASN A 762 24.51 -5.70 11.83
CA ASN A 762 24.60 -5.74 10.37
C ASN A 762 23.24 -5.42 9.71
N LYS A 763 22.14 -5.89 10.31
CA LYS A 763 20.78 -5.59 9.81
C LYS A 763 20.41 -4.11 9.96
N VAL A 764 20.82 -3.46 11.05
CA VAL A 764 20.63 -2.02 11.28
C VAL A 764 21.48 -1.22 10.28
N GLU A 765 22.73 -1.62 10.03
CA GLU A 765 23.60 -0.98 9.04
C GLU A 765 23.06 -1.08 7.59
N ALA A 766 22.49 -2.23 7.24
CA ALA A 766 21.76 -2.40 5.98
C ALA A 766 20.58 -1.42 5.87
N LEU A 767 19.81 -1.26 6.95
CA LEU A 767 18.68 -0.33 7.00
C LEU A 767 19.12 1.13 6.95
N ASP A 768 20.20 1.52 7.63
CA ASP A 768 20.77 2.87 7.58
C ASP A 768 21.09 3.29 6.15
N THR A 769 21.72 2.38 5.40
CA THR A 769 22.06 2.61 4.01
C THR A 769 20.80 2.76 3.17
N LEU A 770 19.80 1.89 3.34
CA LEU A 770 18.53 1.95 2.59
C LEU A 770 17.69 3.18 2.95
N ILE A 771 17.69 3.60 4.21
CA ILE A 771 16.96 4.76 4.72
C ILE A 771 17.54 6.06 4.17
N SER A 772 18.85 6.12 3.95
CA SER A 772 19.52 7.29 3.37
C SER A 772 19.11 7.59 1.91
N LEU A 773 18.41 6.66 1.25
CA LEU A 773 17.97 6.82 -0.14
C LEU A 773 16.80 7.83 -0.25
N PRO A 774 16.75 8.69 -1.30
CA PRO A 774 15.77 9.78 -1.45
C PRO A 774 14.27 9.38 -1.45
N LYS A 775 13.95 8.08 -1.49
CA LYS A 775 12.60 7.51 -1.56
C LYS A 775 12.39 6.34 -0.58
N ALA A 776 13.17 6.26 0.48
CA ALA A 776 13.05 5.22 1.48
C ALA A 776 11.64 5.23 2.13
N PRO A 777 10.92 4.09 2.20
CA PRO A 777 9.64 3.99 2.89
C PRO A 777 9.80 4.22 4.40
N ALA A 778 8.85 4.91 5.02
CA ALA A 778 8.81 5.09 6.47
C ALA A 778 8.71 3.76 7.25
N GLU A 779 8.30 2.68 6.59
CA GLU A 779 8.27 1.33 7.17
C GLU A 779 9.68 0.82 7.52
N LEU A 780 10.73 1.18 6.77
CA LEU A 780 12.11 0.77 7.07
C LEU A 780 12.60 1.34 8.41
N GLU A 781 12.19 2.56 8.75
CA GLU A 781 12.49 3.19 10.04
C GLU A 781 11.79 2.46 11.19
N LYS A 782 10.54 2.01 10.99
CA LYS A 782 9.83 1.20 11.99
C LYS A 782 10.55 -0.13 12.21
N ILE A 783 10.98 -0.79 11.13
CA ILE A 783 11.74 -2.05 11.18
C ILE A 783 13.04 -1.83 11.97
N LYS A 784 13.80 -0.78 11.62
CA LYS A 784 15.05 -0.41 12.29
C LYS A 784 14.86 -0.22 13.79
N LYS A 785 13.86 0.57 14.20
CA LYS A 785 13.54 0.82 15.62
C LYS A 785 13.19 -0.46 16.37
N THR A 786 12.44 -1.36 15.74
CA THR A 786 12.07 -2.64 16.34
C THR A 786 13.29 -3.54 16.54
N LEU A 787 14.17 -3.63 15.55
CA LEU A 787 15.42 -4.39 15.66
C LEU A 787 16.37 -3.79 16.69
N GLN A 788 16.47 -2.46 16.77
CA GLN A 788 17.28 -1.77 17.79
C GLN A 788 16.74 -2.03 19.20
N HIS A 789 15.43 -1.98 19.41
CA HIS A 789 14.83 -2.34 20.69
C HIS A 789 15.09 -3.82 21.04
N LEU A 790 14.95 -4.72 20.06
CA LEU A 790 15.25 -6.14 20.26
C LEU A 790 16.72 -6.37 20.66
N GLY A 791 17.65 -5.63 20.06
CA GLY A 791 19.07 -5.66 20.41
C GLY A 791 19.41 -4.94 21.73
N SER A 792 18.52 -4.12 22.28
CA SER A 792 18.73 -3.43 23.56
C SER A 792 18.35 -4.27 24.78
N LEU A 793 17.69 -5.42 24.57
CA LEU A 793 17.24 -6.29 25.65
C LEU A 793 18.43 -7.06 26.22
N ASP A 794 18.61 -7.01 27.54
CA ASP A 794 19.57 -7.86 28.23
C ASP A 794 18.95 -9.23 28.51
N LEU A 795 19.43 -10.23 27.76
CA LEU A 795 19.01 -11.63 27.83
C LEU A 795 20.18 -12.53 28.21
N THR A 796 21.20 -11.99 28.89
CA THR A 796 22.40 -12.71 29.34
C THR A 796 22.27 -13.18 30.78
N PHE A 797 21.23 -13.97 31.06
CA PHE A 797 20.86 -14.42 32.40
C PHE A 797 22.01 -15.06 33.18
N SER A 798 22.87 -15.86 32.54
CA SER A 798 24.00 -16.53 33.19
C SER A 798 24.96 -15.55 33.87
N SER A 799 25.19 -14.38 33.25
CA SER A 799 26.08 -13.34 33.75
C SER A 799 25.53 -12.64 35.00
N HIS A 800 24.21 -12.72 35.22
CA HIS A 800 23.51 -12.13 36.35
C HIS A 800 23.12 -13.14 37.44
N SER A 801 23.59 -14.39 37.34
CA SER A 801 23.26 -15.45 38.30
C SER A 801 23.45 -15.03 39.76
N SER A 802 24.58 -14.39 40.08
CA SER A 802 24.86 -13.93 41.44
C SER A 802 23.83 -12.93 41.99
N HIS A 803 23.14 -12.18 41.12
CA HIS A 803 22.15 -11.19 41.51
C HIS A 803 20.83 -11.86 41.91
N PHE A 804 20.26 -12.68 41.01
CA PHE A 804 18.95 -13.29 41.26
C PHE A 804 18.97 -14.42 42.30
N GLN A 805 20.15 -14.98 42.62
CA GLN A 805 20.29 -15.89 43.78
C GLN A 805 19.94 -15.24 45.11
N LYS A 806 20.14 -13.91 45.23
CA LYS A 806 19.98 -13.17 46.48
C LYS A 806 18.63 -12.49 46.63
N VAL A 807 17.80 -12.47 45.57
CA VAL A 807 16.49 -11.81 45.56
C VAL A 807 15.56 -12.30 46.68
N PRO A 808 15.43 -13.61 46.99
CA PRO A 808 14.59 -14.06 48.09
C PRO A 808 14.97 -13.38 49.42
N ASN A 809 16.26 -13.35 49.73
CA ASN A 809 16.79 -12.73 50.95
C ASN A 809 16.61 -11.20 50.94
N ALA A 810 16.79 -10.55 49.78
CA ALA A 810 16.60 -9.11 49.64
C ALA A 810 15.12 -8.71 49.87
N LEU A 811 14.17 -9.47 49.31
CA LEU A 811 12.73 -9.25 49.51
C LEU A 811 12.28 -9.58 50.93
N LYS A 812 12.87 -10.60 51.56
CA LYS A 812 12.69 -10.88 52.99
C LYS A 812 13.18 -9.71 53.86
N SER A 813 14.39 -9.19 53.59
CA SER A 813 14.95 -8.04 54.30
C SER A 813 14.05 -6.80 54.18
N LEU A 814 13.53 -6.53 52.98
CA LEU A 814 12.59 -5.44 52.75
C LEU A 814 11.31 -5.63 53.58
N TYR A 815 10.72 -6.83 53.56
CA TYR A 815 9.52 -7.13 54.33
C TYR A 815 9.74 -6.95 55.85
N ASP A 816 10.79 -7.56 56.39
CA ASP A 816 11.14 -7.50 57.81
C ASP A 816 11.35 -6.04 58.26
N PHE A 817 11.93 -5.21 57.40
CA PHE A 817 12.09 -3.78 57.63
C PHE A 817 10.77 -3.01 57.59
N LEU A 818 9.95 -3.20 56.54
CA LEU A 818 8.69 -2.48 56.37
C LEU A 818 7.68 -2.78 57.49
N VAL A 819 7.66 -4.02 58.00
CA VAL A 819 6.85 -4.39 59.17
C VAL A 819 7.29 -3.62 60.40
N LYS A 820 8.60 -3.58 60.70
CA LYS A 820 9.14 -2.81 61.84
C LYS A 820 8.87 -1.31 61.70
N PHE A 821 9.08 -0.76 60.51
CA PHE A 821 8.85 0.64 60.19
C PHE A 821 7.37 1.06 60.33
N SER A 822 6.44 0.11 60.19
CA SER A 822 4.99 0.37 60.25
C SER A 822 4.44 0.52 61.67
N ILE A 823 5.22 0.18 62.70
CA ILE A 823 4.87 0.35 64.11
C ILE A 823 5.15 1.81 64.51
N GLU A 824 4.14 2.53 65.01
CA GLU A 824 4.36 3.89 65.55
C GLU A 824 5.21 3.83 66.83
N PRO A 825 6.21 4.71 67.01
CA PRO A 825 6.89 4.85 68.29
C PRO A 825 5.87 5.23 69.37
N THR A 826 5.71 4.38 70.39
CA THR A 826 4.79 4.60 71.51
C THR A 826 5.03 5.96 72.15
N GLN A 827 4.08 6.90 72.03
CA GLN A 827 4.01 8.05 72.92
C GLN A 827 3.58 7.56 74.31
N ALA A 828 4.41 7.84 75.32
CA ALA A 828 4.07 7.55 76.71
C ALA A 828 2.79 8.32 77.13
N PRO A 829 1.82 7.70 77.83
CA PRO A 829 0.61 8.40 78.25
C PRO A 829 0.90 9.37 79.42
N PRO A 830 0.25 10.55 79.48
CA PRO A 830 0.26 11.37 80.68
C PRO A 830 -0.61 10.72 81.79
N PRO A 831 -0.33 11.00 83.09
CA PRO A 831 -0.97 10.32 84.20
C PRO A 831 -2.44 10.74 84.37
N ARG A 832 -3.30 9.75 84.71
CA ARG A 832 -4.72 9.92 85.03
C ARG A 832 -4.92 10.54 86.42
N SER A 833 -5.72 11.59 86.48
CA SER A 833 -6.70 11.89 87.54
C SER A 833 -8.05 12.08 86.82
N GLY A 834 -9.24 11.75 87.29
CA GLY A 834 -9.77 11.39 88.60
C GLY A 834 -11.22 11.88 88.57
N ASN A 835 -12.16 11.03 89.00
CA ASN A 835 -13.56 11.32 89.35
C ASN A 835 -14.66 11.25 88.25
N ALA A 836 -15.49 10.22 88.44
CA ALA A 836 -16.91 10.12 88.07
C ALA A 836 -17.75 11.21 88.84
N PRO A 837 -19.10 11.37 88.70
CA PRO A 837 -20.08 10.35 88.26
C PRO A 837 -21.43 10.80 87.61
N LEU A 838 -22.22 9.78 87.17
CA LEU A 838 -23.71 9.66 87.12
C LEU A 838 -24.51 10.57 86.14
N THR A 839 -25.41 10.07 85.28
CA THR A 839 -26.70 9.39 85.61
C THR A 839 -27.43 8.88 84.34
N GLY A 840 -28.14 7.73 84.47
CA GLY A 840 -29.44 7.34 83.84
C GLY A 840 -29.49 7.16 82.31
N ARG A 841 -30.12 6.13 81.71
CA ARG A 841 -31.19 5.21 82.15
C ARG A 841 -31.33 4.07 81.12
N SER A 842 -31.53 2.84 81.60
CA SER A 842 -31.83 1.55 80.89
C SER A 842 -33.31 1.47 80.40
N PRO A 843 -33.88 0.39 79.78
CA PRO A 843 -33.78 -1.08 80.05
C PRO A 843 -33.60 -1.98 78.78
N VAL A 844 -33.04 -3.20 78.76
CA VAL A 844 -33.24 -4.48 79.50
C VAL A 844 -34.31 -5.42 78.87
N TYR A 845 -33.84 -6.62 78.50
CA TYR A 845 -34.52 -7.94 78.39
C TYR A 845 -35.41 -8.23 77.15
N SER A 846 -35.66 -9.46 76.69
CA SER A 846 -35.08 -10.82 76.82
C SER A 846 -36.12 -11.78 76.20
N GLY A 847 -35.67 -12.89 75.58
CA GLY A 847 -36.49 -14.10 75.33
C GLY A 847 -37.47 -13.99 74.14
N SER A 848 -37.91 -15.05 73.48
CA SER A 848 -37.64 -16.49 73.59
C SER A 848 -38.31 -17.20 72.39
N ASN A 849 -37.77 -18.37 72.03
CA ASN A 849 -38.45 -19.58 71.57
C ASN A 849 -39.10 -19.73 70.18
N GLY A 850 -38.70 -20.86 69.56
CA GLY A 850 -39.56 -21.82 68.84
C GLY A 850 -39.33 -21.87 67.33
N GLY A 851 -38.95 -22.97 66.68
CA GLY A 851 -38.70 -24.36 67.09
C GLY A 851 -38.63 -25.28 65.84
N SER A 852 -38.03 -26.48 66.02
CA SER A 852 -38.19 -27.73 65.23
C SER A 852 -37.85 -27.71 63.73
N SER A 853 -37.36 -28.76 63.05
CA SER A 853 -37.17 -30.19 63.35
C SER A 853 -36.40 -30.81 62.17
N GLY A 854 -35.57 -31.81 62.47
CA GLY A 854 -35.14 -32.90 61.57
C GLY A 854 -34.13 -32.53 60.47
N GLY A 855 -33.07 -33.27 60.20
CA GLY A 855 -32.73 -34.65 60.51
C GLY A 855 -31.82 -35.10 59.37
N ASN A 856 -30.70 -35.72 59.73
CA ASN A 856 -29.63 -36.19 58.86
C ASN A 856 -30.13 -37.18 57.79
N ASP A 857 -29.43 -37.31 56.66
CA ASP A 857 -28.57 -38.49 56.45
C ASP A 857 -27.81 -38.44 55.12
N GLU A 858 -26.73 -39.21 55.17
CA GLU A 858 -25.61 -39.33 54.27
C GLU A 858 -25.93 -40.09 52.97
N ASP A 859 -24.90 -40.07 52.12
CA ASP A 859 -24.48 -41.12 51.21
C ASP A 859 -24.80 -41.09 49.72
N ARG A 860 -23.74 -41.54 49.04
CA ARG A 860 -23.37 -41.48 47.65
C ARG A 860 -23.20 -42.93 47.19
N GLU A 861 -23.40 -43.14 45.90
CA GLU A 861 -23.11 -44.33 45.07
C GLU A 861 -24.26 -45.31 44.79
N SER A 862 -24.69 -45.38 43.53
CA SER A 862 -24.32 -46.48 42.62
C SER A 862 -25.00 -46.33 41.25
N LEU A 863 -24.27 -46.76 40.21
CA LEU A 863 -24.71 -46.94 38.82
C LEU A 863 -25.51 -48.25 38.67
N GLU A 864 -26.56 -48.26 37.83
CA GLU A 864 -26.68 -49.06 36.58
C GLU A 864 -28.15 -49.23 36.10
N ARG A 865 -28.38 -48.94 34.80
CA ARG A 865 -29.30 -49.54 33.78
C ARG A 865 -30.79 -49.76 34.14
N GLU A 866 -31.83 -49.48 33.33
CA GLU A 866 -32.14 -49.57 31.88
C GLU A 866 -33.32 -48.58 31.60
N GLY A 867 -33.65 -48.03 30.42
CA GLY A 867 -33.38 -48.38 29.04
C GLY A 867 -34.61 -48.92 28.30
N LEU A 868 -35.66 -48.11 27.97
CA LEU A 868 -36.48 -48.37 26.75
C LEU A 868 -37.37 -47.23 26.21
N GLN A 869 -37.75 -46.21 26.97
CA GLN A 869 -38.84 -45.30 26.53
C GLN A 869 -38.41 -43.97 25.85
N GLU A 870 -37.15 -43.54 25.97
CA GLU A 870 -36.69 -42.25 25.43
C GLU A 870 -36.13 -42.30 23.99
N ARG A 871 -35.89 -43.49 23.44
CA ARG A 871 -35.27 -43.64 22.10
C ARG A 871 -36.19 -43.34 20.93
N ILE A 872 -37.50 -43.42 21.11
CA ILE A 872 -38.47 -43.15 20.03
C ILE A 872 -38.72 -41.63 19.88
N GLY A 873 -38.76 -40.88 20.99
CA GLY A 873 -38.93 -39.41 20.96
C GLY A 873 -37.75 -38.67 20.33
N LEU A 874 -36.51 -39.10 20.63
CA LEU A 874 -35.31 -38.46 20.10
C LEU A 874 -35.13 -38.72 18.59
N GLY A 875 -35.49 -39.92 18.11
CA GLY A 875 -35.45 -40.26 16.68
C GLY A 875 -36.42 -39.43 15.84
N VAL A 876 -37.62 -39.15 16.36
CA VAL A 876 -38.62 -38.31 15.68
C VAL A 876 -38.16 -36.85 15.62
N VAL A 877 -37.60 -36.31 16.70
CA VAL A 877 -37.08 -34.92 16.71
C VAL A 877 -35.89 -34.76 15.76
N ILE A 878 -34.95 -35.71 15.74
CA ILE A 878 -33.82 -35.70 14.81
C ILE A 878 -34.31 -35.86 13.36
N GLY A 879 -35.29 -36.74 13.12
CA GLY A 879 -35.92 -36.91 11.81
C GLY A 879 -36.58 -35.63 11.30
N VAL A 880 -37.35 -34.93 12.15
CA VAL A 880 -37.99 -33.65 11.81
C VAL A 880 -36.96 -32.55 11.57
N LEU A 881 -35.90 -32.47 12.37
CA LEU A 881 -34.83 -31.49 12.16
C LEU A 881 -34.04 -31.77 10.86
N LEU A 882 -33.80 -33.04 10.52
CA LEU A 882 -33.20 -33.42 9.24
C LEU A 882 -34.13 -33.09 8.07
N LEU A 883 -35.44 -33.33 8.20
CA LEU A 883 -36.41 -33.02 7.15
C LEU A 883 -36.54 -31.50 6.95
N LEU A 884 -36.56 -30.71 8.04
CA LEU A 884 -36.52 -29.25 7.99
C LEU A 884 -35.20 -28.75 7.38
N PHE A 885 -34.07 -29.37 7.70
CA PHE A 885 -32.78 -29.05 7.09
C PHE A 885 -32.78 -29.34 5.58
N ILE A 886 -33.34 -30.48 5.14
CA ILE A 886 -33.50 -30.85 3.73
C ILE A 886 -34.47 -29.89 3.02
N ILE A 887 -35.59 -29.53 3.64
CA ILE A 887 -36.54 -28.54 3.09
C ILE A 887 -35.89 -27.17 2.99
N LEU A 888 -35.16 -26.71 4.00
CA LEU A 888 -34.47 -25.41 4.00
C LEU A 888 -33.32 -25.37 2.99
N THR A 889 -32.55 -26.44 2.86
CA THR A 889 -31.48 -26.55 1.87
C THR A 889 -32.05 -26.69 0.45
N GLY A 890 -33.11 -27.47 0.26
CA GLY A 890 -33.88 -27.57 -0.98
C GLY A 890 -34.47 -26.23 -1.39
N TYR A 891 -35.16 -25.53 -0.48
CA TYR A 891 -35.71 -24.19 -0.70
C TYR A 891 -34.61 -23.18 -1.06
N LYS A 892 -33.47 -23.17 -0.35
CA LYS A 892 -32.31 -22.34 -0.70
C LYS A 892 -31.71 -22.70 -2.06
N TYR A 893 -31.68 -23.97 -2.42
CA TYR A 893 -31.19 -24.44 -3.72
C TYR A 893 -32.11 -24.00 -4.86
N PHE A 894 -33.44 -24.19 -4.72
CA PHE A 894 -34.44 -23.79 -5.70
C PHE A 894 -34.53 -22.27 -5.88
N THR A 895 -34.57 -21.50 -4.80
CA THR A 895 -34.58 -20.02 -4.85
C THR A 895 -33.32 -19.46 -5.53
N LYS A 896 -32.13 -20.00 -5.21
CA LYS A 896 -30.87 -19.61 -5.87
C LYS A 896 -30.86 -19.96 -7.36
N ARG A 897 -31.41 -21.11 -7.74
CA ARG A 897 -31.51 -21.53 -9.16
C ARG A 897 -32.49 -20.66 -9.94
N PHE A 898 -33.62 -20.29 -9.33
CA PHE A 898 -34.64 -19.43 -9.93
C PHE A 898 -34.12 -18.02 -10.19
N ILE A 899 -33.47 -17.38 -9.22
CA ILE A 899 -32.86 -16.05 -9.39
C ILE A 899 -31.80 -16.08 -10.49
N LYS A 900 -30.91 -17.09 -10.51
CA LYS A 900 -29.92 -17.21 -11.59
C LYS A 900 -30.54 -17.34 -12.97
N LYS A 901 -31.69 -18.02 -13.10
CA LYS A 901 -32.40 -18.12 -14.38
C LYS A 901 -32.95 -16.75 -14.79
N GLN A 902 -33.65 -16.06 -13.91
CA GLN A 902 -34.18 -14.72 -14.22
C GLN A 902 -33.09 -13.71 -14.59
N LEU A 903 -31.98 -13.69 -13.84
CA LEU A 903 -30.88 -12.78 -14.15
C LEU A 903 -30.24 -13.08 -15.52
N ARG A 904 -30.17 -14.36 -15.93
CA ARG A 904 -29.69 -14.72 -17.26
C ARG A 904 -30.64 -14.23 -18.36
N GLU A 905 -31.94 -14.42 -18.16
CA GLU A 905 -32.97 -13.95 -19.10
C GLU A 905 -32.95 -12.44 -19.21
N TRP A 906 -32.80 -11.73 -18.08
CA TRP A 906 -32.65 -10.28 -18.05
C TRP A 906 -31.43 -9.82 -18.86
N ILE A 907 -30.26 -10.41 -18.62
CA ILE A 907 -29.03 -10.05 -19.36
C ILE A 907 -29.24 -10.29 -20.86
N LYS A 908 -29.82 -11.43 -21.27
CA LYS A 908 -30.09 -11.71 -22.69
C LYS A 908 -31.02 -10.67 -23.33
N ALA A 909 -31.99 -10.17 -22.58
CA ALA A 909 -32.94 -9.16 -23.05
C ALA A 909 -32.32 -7.77 -23.26
N GLN A 910 -31.11 -7.51 -22.75
CA GLN A 910 -30.42 -6.22 -22.93
C GLN A 910 -29.62 -6.13 -24.25
N ARG A 911 -29.85 -7.05 -25.19
CA ARG A 911 -29.24 -7.03 -26.52
C ARG A 911 -30.00 -6.11 -27.46
N TYR A 912 -29.27 -5.39 -28.30
CA TYR A 912 -29.84 -4.58 -29.39
C TYR A 912 -29.39 -5.12 -30.74
N PRO A 913 -30.26 -5.06 -31.77
CA PRO A 913 -29.91 -5.54 -33.12
C PRO A 913 -28.91 -4.63 -33.84
N SER A 914 -28.84 -3.35 -33.47
CA SER A 914 -27.93 -2.39 -34.09
C SER A 914 -27.60 -1.22 -33.15
N ALA A 915 -26.47 -0.56 -33.40
CA ALA A 915 -26.03 0.61 -32.63
C ALA A 915 -27.04 1.78 -32.69
N PRO A 916 -27.66 2.11 -33.84
CA PRO A 916 -28.75 3.08 -33.91
C PRO A 916 -29.97 2.71 -33.07
N THR A 917 -30.36 1.42 -33.02
CA THR A 917 -31.47 0.97 -32.19
C THR A 917 -31.17 1.15 -30.70
N ALA A 918 -29.96 0.79 -30.27
CA ALA A 918 -29.51 1.00 -28.89
C ALA A 918 -29.50 2.49 -28.53
N HIS A 919 -28.95 3.34 -29.42
CA HIS A 919 -28.95 4.79 -29.22
C HIS A 919 -30.37 5.33 -29.06
N ARG A 920 -31.28 4.98 -29.99
CA ARG A 920 -32.67 5.44 -29.97
C ARG A 920 -33.38 5.01 -28.69
N HIS A 921 -33.18 3.78 -28.24
CA HIS A 921 -33.80 3.30 -26.99
C HIS A 921 -33.37 4.14 -25.79
N HIS A 922 -32.05 4.27 -25.55
CA HIS A 922 -31.54 5.01 -24.40
C HIS A 922 -31.81 6.52 -24.50
N ASP A 923 -31.78 7.10 -25.69
CA ASP A 923 -32.14 8.50 -25.93
C ASP A 923 -33.62 8.75 -25.63
N THR A 924 -34.51 7.86 -26.10
CA THR A 924 -35.95 7.93 -25.81
C THR A 924 -36.20 7.86 -24.31
N CYS A 925 -35.60 6.87 -23.61
CA CYS A 925 -35.72 6.77 -22.15
C CYS A 925 -35.29 8.05 -21.44
N LEU A 926 -34.16 8.65 -21.83
CA LEU A 926 -33.68 9.88 -21.19
C LEU A 926 -34.59 11.07 -21.49
N LYS A 927 -35.04 11.24 -22.73
CA LYS A 927 -35.94 12.32 -23.15
C LYS A 927 -37.29 12.24 -22.44
N THR A 928 -37.89 11.06 -22.34
CA THR A 928 -39.17 10.87 -21.63
C THR A 928 -39.07 11.40 -20.21
N ILE A 929 -38.03 11.03 -19.49
CA ILE A 929 -37.82 11.47 -18.11
C ILE A 929 -37.51 12.97 -18.03
N VAL A 930 -36.70 13.50 -18.97
CA VAL A 930 -36.38 14.94 -19.00
C VAL A 930 -37.64 15.76 -19.23
N ILE A 931 -38.49 15.37 -20.18
CA ILE A 931 -39.78 16.03 -20.46
C ILE A 931 -40.66 16.07 -19.20
N GLU A 932 -40.71 14.98 -18.44
CA GLU A 932 -41.46 14.94 -17.18
C GLU A 932 -40.89 15.89 -16.13
N THR A 933 -39.57 15.93 -15.96
CA THR A 933 -38.92 16.81 -14.98
C THR A 933 -38.97 18.31 -15.36
N GLU A 934 -38.90 18.65 -16.65
CA GLU A 934 -38.93 20.05 -17.10
C GLU A 934 -40.28 20.73 -16.80
N LYS A 935 -41.38 19.97 -16.72
CA LYS A 935 -42.70 20.49 -16.32
C LYS A 935 -42.70 21.13 -14.94
N PHE A 936 -41.78 20.71 -14.06
CA PHE A 936 -41.70 21.17 -12.66
C PHE A 936 -40.43 21.98 -12.39
N ARG A 937 -39.71 22.41 -13.43
CA ARG A 937 -38.36 22.98 -13.29
C ARG A 937 -38.30 24.23 -12.41
N GLU A 938 -39.25 25.16 -12.57
CA GLU A 938 -39.30 26.39 -11.78
C GLU A 938 -39.52 26.09 -10.29
N GLU A 939 -40.42 25.15 -9.99
CA GLU A 939 -40.68 24.69 -8.63
C GLU A 939 -39.45 23.99 -8.04
N MET A 940 -38.85 23.06 -8.79
CA MET A 940 -37.61 22.39 -8.38
C MET A 940 -36.49 23.39 -8.09
N GLN A 941 -36.35 24.43 -8.91
CA GLN A 941 -35.33 25.47 -8.74
C GLN A 941 -35.56 26.24 -7.45
N LYS A 942 -36.81 26.67 -7.20
CA LYS A 942 -37.20 27.33 -5.96
C LYS A 942 -36.87 26.46 -4.74
N GLN A 943 -37.33 25.21 -4.73
CA GLN A 943 -37.12 24.29 -3.61
C GLN A 943 -35.61 24.01 -3.36
N SER A 944 -34.80 23.91 -4.43
CA SER A 944 -33.35 23.72 -4.32
C SER A 944 -32.66 24.94 -3.70
N HIS A 945 -33.04 26.15 -4.13
CA HIS A 945 -32.47 27.39 -3.61
C HIS A 945 -32.96 27.75 -2.19
N ASP A 946 -34.17 27.34 -1.83
CA ASP A 946 -34.68 27.45 -0.45
C ASP A 946 -33.88 26.56 0.52
N TYR A 947 -33.42 25.39 0.06
CA TYR A 947 -32.58 24.49 0.85
C TYR A 947 -31.12 24.95 0.93
N LEU A 948 -30.54 25.34 -0.21
CA LEU A 948 -29.12 25.64 -0.35
C LEU A 948 -28.91 26.96 -1.10
N PRO A 949 -28.09 27.89 -0.58
CA PRO A 949 -27.81 29.14 -1.29
C PRO A 949 -27.25 28.93 -2.69
N GLU A 950 -27.61 29.80 -3.64
CA GLU A 950 -27.18 29.73 -5.04
C GLU A 950 -25.65 29.70 -5.17
N ARG A 951 -24.92 30.49 -4.37
CA ARG A 951 -23.44 30.54 -4.38
C ARG A 951 -22.77 29.24 -3.88
N LYS A 952 -23.52 28.33 -3.24
CA LYS A 952 -23.05 26.98 -2.90
C LYS A 952 -23.36 25.94 -3.99
N HIS A 953 -24.01 26.32 -5.09
CA HIS A 953 -24.15 25.49 -6.28
C HIS A 953 -22.95 25.70 -7.20
N ARG A 954 -22.20 24.62 -7.50
CA ARG A 954 -21.11 24.67 -8.48
C ARG A 954 -21.61 24.98 -9.90
N ASN A 955 -22.81 24.53 -10.22
CA ASN A 955 -23.52 24.90 -11.44
C ASN A 955 -24.96 25.25 -11.05
N PRO A 956 -25.40 26.51 -11.17
CA PRO A 956 -26.76 26.93 -10.83
C PRO A 956 -27.86 26.18 -11.61
N GLY A 957 -27.53 25.64 -12.79
CA GLY A 957 -28.46 24.82 -13.58
C GLY A 957 -28.60 23.37 -13.10
N ILE A 958 -27.80 22.93 -12.12
CA ILE A 958 -27.88 21.58 -11.53
C ILE A 958 -28.42 21.68 -10.11
N LEU A 959 -29.68 21.31 -9.96
CA LEU A 959 -30.43 21.50 -8.73
C LEU A 959 -30.18 20.36 -7.73
N CYS A 960 -30.17 20.70 -6.44
CA CYS A 960 -30.12 19.74 -5.35
C CYS A 960 -31.56 19.32 -5.02
N ASN A 961 -31.86 18.02 -5.03
CA ASN A 961 -33.17 17.55 -4.58
C ASN A 961 -33.28 17.78 -3.06
N PRO A 962 -34.18 18.64 -2.56
CA PRO A 962 -34.28 18.84 -1.13
C PRO A 962 -34.81 17.59 -0.41
N GLU A 963 -35.71 16.79 -0.97
CA GLU A 963 -36.32 15.65 -0.27
C GLU A 963 -35.31 14.61 0.22
N THR A 964 -34.26 14.40 -0.56
CA THR A 964 -33.20 13.41 -0.27
C THR A 964 -31.91 14.07 0.20
N ALA A 965 -31.91 15.39 0.43
CA ALA A 965 -30.76 16.12 0.95
C ALA A 965 -30.47 15.77 2.42
N LEU A 966 -29.27 16.14 2.88
CA LEU A 966 -28.80 15.83 4.24
C LEU A 966 -29.35 16.81 5.29
N HIS A 967 -30.66 16.84 5.50
CA HIS A 967 -31.36 17.77 6.42
C HIS A 967 -30.88 17.73 7.88
N LYS A 968 -30.31 16.60 8.32
CA LYS A 968 -29.85 16.40 9.69
C LYS A 968 -28.42 16.92 9.91
N LEU A 969 -27.75 17.38 8.86
CA LEU A 969 -26.37 17.83 8.95
C LEU A 969 -26.31 19.18 9.66
N LYS A 970 -25.60 19.20 10.80
CA LYS A 970 -25.42 20.39 11.63
C LYS A 970 -23.95 20.68 11.89
N LYS A 971 -23.56 21.95 11.83
CA LYS A 971 -22.24 22.47 12.21
C LYS A 971 -22.41 23.41 13.39
N ASP A 972 -21.79 23.04 14.52
CA ASP A 972 -21.84 23.81 15.77
C ASP A 972 -23.27 24.16 16.24
N GLY A 973 -24.24 23.26 16.02
CA GLY A 973 -25.64 23.44 16.42
C GLY A 973 -26.54 23.96 15.29
N GLU A 974 -25.95 24.66 14.32
CA GLU A 974 -26.65 25.28 13.19
C GLU A 974 -26.84 24.31 12.01
N LYS A 975 -27.94 24.49 11.27
CA LYS A 975 -28.17 23.73 10.02
C LYS A 975 -27.08 24.07 9.00
N MET A 976 -26.47 23.05 8.40
CA MET A 976 -25.41 23.22 7.40
C MET A 976 -25.84 22.56 6.08
N PRO A 977 -26.60 23.26 5.23
CA PRO A 977 -26.98 22.71 3.93
C PRO A 977 -25.76 22.57 3.03
N ILE A 978 -25.73 21.50 2.25
CA ILE A 978 -24.67 21.18 1.30
C ILE A 978 -25.30 20.51 0.07
N HIS A 979 -24.72 20.71 -1.12
CA HIS A 979 -25.21 20.12 -2.37
C HIS A 979 -24.91 18.61 -2.45
N ALA A 980 -25.62 17.82 -1.65
CA ALA A 980 -25.45 16.38 -1.51
C ALA A 980 -26.79 15.68 -1.21
N ASN A 981 -27.01 14.52 -1.84
CA ASN A 981 -28.19 13.69 -1.65
C ASN A 981 -27.82 12.30 -1.15
N LEU A 982 -28.64 11.77 -0.24
CA LEU A 982 -28.54 10.40 0.24
C LEU A 982 -29.24 9.44 -0.74
N VAL A 983 -28.46 8.56 -1.35
CA VAL A 983 -28.96 7.50 -2.23
C VAL A 983 -28.99 6.19 -1.46
N LYS A 984 -30.17 5.57 -1.33
CA LYS A 984 -30.35 4.28 -0.64
C LYS A 984 -30.71 3.20 -1.66
N SER A 985 -29.97 2.10 -1.65
CA SER A 985 -30.33 0.91 -2.45
C SER A 985 -31.35 0.02 -1.73
N LYS A 986 -32.02 -0.87 -2.48
CA LYS A 986 -32.99 -1.85 -1.96
C LYS A 986 -32.44 -2.73 -0.83
N ASN A 987 -31.15 -3.07 -0.85
CA ASN A 987 -30.52 -3.87 0.20
C ASN A 987 -30.04 -3.06 1.43
N GLY A 988 -30.27 -1.74 1.42
CA GLY A 988 -29.93 -0.83 2.51
C GLY A 988 -28.54 -0.19 2.41
N LYS A 989 -27.72 -0.48 1.39
CA LYS A 989 -26.45 0.25 1.17
C LYS A 989 -26.75 1.72 0.91
N ARG A 990 -26.01 2.60 1.58
CA ARG A 990 -26.15 4.06 1.50
C ARG A 990 -24.96 4.68 0.78
N PHE A 991 -25.25 5.61 -0.12
CA PHE A 991 -24.27 6.48 -0.78
C PHE A 991 -24.67 7.94 -0.56
N ILE A 992 -23.69 8.83 -0.54
CA ILE A 992 -23.90 10.27 -0.56
C ILE A 992 -23.39 10.77 -1.91
N ALA A 993 -24.31 11.15 -2.80
CA ALA A 993 -24.01 11.72 -4.10
C ALA A 993 -23.93 13.24 -3.98
N CYS A 994 -22.76 13.82 -4.19
CA CYS A 994 -22.57 15.27 -4.05
C CYS A 994 -21.82 15.89 -5.23
N GLN A 995 -21.92 17.21 -5.37
CA GLN A 995 -21.03 17.96 -6.26
C GLN A 995 -19.59 17.95 -5.72
N ALA A 996 -18.62 18.26 -6.58
CA ALA A 996 -17.26 18.52 -6.12
C ALA A 996 -17.21 19.83 -5.30
N PRO A 997 -16.46 19.84 -4.18
CA PRO A 997 -16.24 21.05 -3.39
C PRO A 997 -15.71 22.21 -4.25
N THR A 998 -16.12 23.43 -3.93
CA THR A 998 -15.76 24.68 -4.61
C THR A 998 -14.75 25.48 -3.79
N ASP A 999 -13.84 26.16 -4.46
CA ASP A 999 -13.00 27.20 -3.85
C ASP A 999 -13.77 28.52 -3.85
N LYS A 1000 -13.42 29.44 -2.94
CA LYS A 1000 -14.00 30.79 -2.91
C LYS A 1000 -13.70 31.53 -4.22
N SER A 1001 -14.73 32.03 -4.87
CA SER A 1001 -14.63 32.88 -6.06
C SER A 1001 -15.70 33.97 -6.03
N LYS A 1002 -15.76 34.80 -7.09
CA LYS A 1002 -16.85 35.78 -7.26
C LYS A 1002 -18.23 35.09 -7.26
N ASP A 1003 -18.31 33.93 -7.91
CA ASP A 1003 -19.57 33.25 -8.18
C ASP A 1003 -19.86 32.11 -7.19
N HIS A 1004 -18.85 31.66 -6.42
CA HIS A 1004 -18.98 30.52 -5.52
C HIS A 1004 -18.40 30.76 -4.11
N ASP A 1005 -19.04 30.17 -3.11
CA ASP A 1005 -18.48 30.05 -1.77
C ASP A 1005 -17.48 28.88 -1.69
N ASP A 1006 -16.54 28.96 -0.74
CA ASP A 1006 -15.71 27.81 -0.37
C ASP A 1006 -16.59 26.77 0.34
N THR A 1007 -16.66 25.57 -0.23
CA THR A 1007 -17.43 24.44 0.33
C THR A 1007 -16.53 23.27 0.72
N THR A 1008 -15.22 23.46 0.76
CA THR A 1008 -14.26 22.41 1.15
C THR A 1008 -14.38 22.02 2.62
N GLU A 1009 -14.65 22.98 3.51
CA GLU A 1009 -14.94 22.70 4.92
C GLU A 1009 -16.28 21.97 5.07
N ASP A 1010 -17.34 22.44 4.41
CA ASP A 1010 -18.66 21.83 4.44
C ASP A 1010 -18.61 20.35 4.01
N PHE A 1011 -17.81 20.05 2.98
CA PHE A 1011 -17.58 18.69 2.51
C PHE A 1011 -16.94 17.79 3.57
N TRP A 1012 -15.85 18.22 4.22
CA TRP A 1012 -15.22 17.42 5.27
C TRP A 1012 -16.09 17.30 6.51
N HIS A 1013 -16.84 18.34 6.84
CA HIS A 1013 -17.81 18.30 7.92
C HIS A 1013 -18.89 17.24 7.67
N MET A 1014 -19.43 17.18 6.46
CA MET A 1014 -20.35 16.13 6.01
C MET A 1014 -19.72 14.74 6.17
N VAL A 1015 -18.52 14.52 5.63
CA VAL A 1015 -17.82 13.21 5.68
C VAL A 1015 -17.64 12.72 7.12
N VAL A 1016 -17.21 13.61 8.04
CA VAL A 1016 -16.96 13.25 9.44
C VAL A 1016 -18.26 13.02 10.21
N LYS A 1017 -19.26 13.90 10.05
CA LYS A 1017 -20.54 13.81 10.77
C LYS A 1017 -21.38 12.61 10.36
N GLU A 1018 -21.42 12.30 9.06
CA GLU A 1018 -22.13 11.12 8.52
C GLU A 1018 -21.35 9.81 8.76
N ARG A 1019 -20.21 9.89 9.45
CA ARG A 1019 -19.35 8.75 9.81
C ARG A 1019 -18.94 7.93 8.59
N CYS A 1020 -18.66 8.59 7.47
CA CYS A 1020 -18.21 7.95 6.25
C CYS A 1020 -16.79 7.41 6.44
N ASP A 1021 -16.48 6.29 5.78
CA ASP A 1021 -15.14 5.67 5.79
C ASP A 1021 -14.46 5.72 4.41
N ASN A 1022 -15.25 5.94 3.36
CA ASN A 1022 -14.78 5.90 1.98
C ASN A 1022 -15.33 7.10 1.19
N VAL A 1023 -14.45 7.75 0.42
CA VAL A 1023 -14.76 8.81 -0.54
C VAL A 1023 -14.29 8.37 -1.93
N VAL A 1024 -15.16 8.49 -2.94
CA VAL A 1024 -14.85 8.18 -4.34
C VAL A 1024 -14.97 9.46 -5.17
N MET A 1025 -13.85 9.91 -5.72
CA MET A 1025 -13.71 11.06 -6.60
C MET A 1025 -13.57 10.58 -8.06
N LEU A 1026 -14.53 10.88 -8.91
CA LEU A 1026 -14.59 10.40 -10.30
C LEU A 1026 -14.17 11.46 -11.32
N CYS A 1027 -13.41 12.46 -10.90
CA CYS A 1027 -12.88 13.52 -11.77
C CYS A 1027 -11.46 13.92 -11.35
N GLN A 1028 -10.77 14.62 -12.25
CA GLN A 1028 -9.59 15.41 -11.90
C GLN A 1028 -10.03 16.80 -11.45
N CYS A 1029 -9.17 17.53 -10.73
CA CYS A 1029 -9.49 18.91 -10.32
C CYS A 1029 -9.65 19.83 -11.53
N VAL A 1030 -8.89 19.58 -12.60
CA VAL A 1030 -8.96 20.30 -13.87
C VAL A 1030 -9.07 19.30 -15.02
N GLU A 1031 -10.06 19.49 -15.89
CA GLU A 1031 -10.28 18.67 -17.10
C GLU A 1031 -10.52 19.60 -18.29
N SER A 1032 -9.80 19.41 -19.40
CA SER A 1032 -9.92 20.25 -20.61
C SER A 1032 -9.88 21.76 -20.33
N LYS A 1033 -8.96 22.19 -19.45
CA LYS A 1033 -8.77 23.59 -18.97
C LYS A 1033 -9.93 24.15 -18.12
N SER A 1034 -10.91 23.34 -17.72
CA SER A 1034 -12.02 23.73 -16.85
C SER A 1034 -11.85 23.14 -15.44
N ILE A 1035 -12.08 23.95 -14.40
CA ILE A 1035 -12.03 23.53 -13.00
C ILE A 1035 -13.27 22.68 -12.69
N LYS A 1036 -13.06 21.40 -12.37
CA LYS A 1036 -14.12 20.44 -12.02
C LYS A 1036 -14.22 20.21 -10.52
N SER A 1037 -13.15 20.42 -9.77
CA SER A 1037 -13.14 20.28 -8.31
C SER A 1037 -12.10 21.20 -7.68
N ALA A 1038 -12.41 21.76 -6.52
CA ALA A 1038 -11.39 22.28 -5.62
C ALA A 1038 -10.48 21.13 -5.16
N GLN A 1039 -9.24 21.46 -4.84
CA GLN A 1039 -8.32 20.48 -4.24
C GLN A 1039 -8.52 20.46 -2.72
N TYR A 1040 -9.51 19.69 -2.28
CA TYR A 1040 -9.89 19.54 -0.86
C TYR A 1040 -9.04 18.50 -0.11
N TYR A 1041 -8.02 17.92 -0.75
CA TYR A 1041 -7.16 16.87 -0.20
C TYR A 1041 -5.66 17.23 -0.37
N PRO A 1042 -4.78 16.71 0.49
CA PRO A 1042 -3.34 16.89 0.39
C PRO A 1042 -2.75 16.06 -0.76
N VAL A 1043 -1.68 16.58 -1.38
CA VAL A 1043 -0.99 15.91 -2.51
C VAL A 1043 0.26 15.14 -2.10
N ALA A 1044 0.78 15.35 -0.89
CA ALA A 1044 1.98 14.68 -0.36
C ALA A 1044 1.88 14.53 1.18
N VAL A 1045 2.59 13.56 1.76
CA VAL A 1045 2.50 13.23 3.21
C VAL A 1045 2.91 14.40 4.11
N ASN A 1046 3.91 15.17 3.69
CA ASN A 1046 4.44 16.32 4.44
C ASN A 1046 3.72 17.66 4.16
N LYS A 1047 2.63 17.63 3.38
CA LYS A 1047 1.84 18.81 2.99
C LYS A 1047 0.37 18.60 3.36
N PRO A 1048 0.00 18.64 4.66
CA PRO A 1048 -1.39 18.58 5.06
C PRO A 1048 -2.18 19.72 4.41
N LYS A 1049 -3.44 19.46 4.07
CA LYS A 1049 -4.35 20.44 3.50
C LYS A 1049 -5.32 20.89 4.59
N THR A 1050 -5.47 22.19 4.75
CA THR A 1050 -6.49 22.77 5.63
C THR A 1050 -7.70 23.17 4.80
N CYS A 1051 -8.88 22.78 5.26
CA CYS A 1051 -10.19 23.11 4.71
C CYS A 1051 -11.06 23.61 5.87
N GLY A 1052 -11.06 24.92 6.10
CA GLY A 1052 -11.65 25.51 7.31
C GLY A 1052 -11.08 24.90 8.59
N ARG A 1053 -11.95 24.38 9.47
CA ARG A 1053 -11.52 23.72 10.72
C ARG A 1053 -10.96 22.31 10.56
N TYR A 1054 -10.91 21.77 9.35
CA TYR A 1054 -10.39 20.42 9.12
C TYR A 1054 -8.97 20.48 8.59
N GLU A 1055 -8.07 19.78 9.28
CA GLU A 1055 -6.72 19.46 8.81
C GLU A 1055 -6.73 18.03 8.27
N ILE A 1056 -6.32 17.89 7.01
CA ILE A 1056 -6.31 16.62 6.29
C ILE A 1056 -4.86 16.27 5.98
N SER A 1057 -4.38 15.17 6.56
CA SER A 1057 -3.01 14.65 6.32
C SER A 1057 -3.08 13.31 5.61
N LEU A 1058 -2.13 13.03 4.71
CA LEU A 1058 -1.94 11.67 4.21
C LEU A 1058 -1.23 10.84 5.27
N LEU A 1059 -1.69 9.62 5.49
CA LEU A 1059 -1.02 8.62 6.34
C LEU A 1059 0.14 7.93 5.61
N ALA A 1060 0.12 7.94 4.28
CA ALA A 1060 1.16 7.40 3.40
C ALA A 1060 1.04 8.05 2.01
N GLU A 1061 2.09 7.93 1.19
CA GLU A 1061 2.06 8.44 -0.19
C GLU A 1061 0.91 7.80 -1.00
N PRO A 1062 0.29 8.52 -1.95
CA PRO A 1062 -0.80 7.98 -2.75
C PRO A 1062 -0.39 6.71 -3.50
N GLY A 1063 -1.17 5.64 -3.34
CA GLY A 1063 -0.96 4.37 -4.03
C GLY A 1063 -1.84 4.21 -5.27
N ILE A 1064 -1.76 3.05 -5.90
CA ILE A 1064 -2.68 2.61 -6.96
C ILE A 1064 -3.63 1.53 -6.42
N PHE A 1065 -4.87 1.49 -6.91
CA PHE A 1065 -5.85 0.49 -6.49
C PHE A 1065 -5.62 -0.83 -7.25
N MET A 1066 -5.09 -1.85 -6.55
CA MET A 1066 -4.74 -3.15 -7.17
C MET A 1066 -3.79 -2.94 -8.37
N GLU A 1067 -4.04 -3.58 -9.51
CA GLU A 1067 -3.36 -3.37 -10.78
C GLU A 1067 -3.88 -2.17 -11.60
N PHE A 1068 -4.93 -1.48 -11.14
CA PHE A 1068 -5.62 -0.42 -11.89
C PHE A 1068 -4.97 0.96 -11.70
N LYS A 1069 -3.99 1.28 -12.56
CA LYS A 1069 -3.22 2.54 -12.53
C LYS A 1069 -4.06 3.82 -12.63
N ASP A 1070 -5.29 3.75 -13.16
CA ASP A 1070 -6.19 4.90 -13.29
C ASP A 1070 -6.93 5.28 -12.00
N ILE A 1071 -6.81 4.49 -10.94
CA ILE A 1071 -7.46 4.73 -9.64
C ILE A 1071 -6.38 4.94 -8.58
N ILE A 1072 -6.24 6.19 -8.15
CA ILE A 1072 -5.32 6.59 -7.08
C ILE A 1072 -6.00 6.36 -5.73
N VAL A 1073 -5.27 5.81 -4.76
CA VAL A 1073 -5.76 5.55 -3.40
C VAL A 1073 -4.98 6.38 -2.39
N ARG A 1074 -5.71 7.07 -1.50
CA ARG A 1074 -5.15 7.83 -0.39
C ARG A 1074 -5.77 7.37 0.91
N ARG A 1075 -4.95 7.12 1.94
CA ARG A 1075 -5.42 7.02 3.32
C ARG A 1075 -5.19 8.35 4.00
N MET A 1076 -6.27 8.98 4.45
CA MET A 1076 -6.23 10.34 4.99
C MET A 1076 -6.68 10.35 6.45
N LEU A 1077 -5.91 11.03 7.30
CA LEU A 1077 -6.32 11.36 8.65
C LEU A 1077 -6.99 12.73 8.63
N ILE A 1078 -8.25 12.78 9.04
CA ILE A 1078 -9.04 14.00 9.16
C ILE A 1078 -9.06 14.40 10.63
N ARG A 1079 -8.52 15.58 10.94
CA ARG A 1079 -8.51 16.16 12.27
C ARG A 1079 -9.38 17.42 12.28
N ASP A 1080 -10.35 17.44 13.18
CA ASP A 1080 -11.06 18.68 13.54
C ASP A 1080 -10.13 19.50 14.45
N THR A 1081 -9.67 20.66 14.00
CA THR A 1081 -8.75 21.53 14.73
C THR A 1081 -9.39 22.12 15.98
N THR A 1082 -10.72 22.17 16.05
CA THR A 1082 -11.46 22.56 17.26
C THR A 1082 -11.53 21.44 18.31
N ASN A 1083 -11.09 20.22 17.95
CA ASN A 1083 -11.18 19.00 18.76
C ASN A 1083 -12.61 18.64 19.25
N LYS A 1084 -13.67 19.27 18.72
CA LYS A 1084 -15.06 18.94 19.05
C LYS A 1084 -15.52 17.60 18.45
N LEU A 1085 -14.90 17.15 17.37
CA LEU A 1085 -15.16 15.86 16.73
C LEU A 1085 -13.91 14.97 16.75
N ARG A 1086 -14.13 13.68 16.92
CA ARG A 1086 -13.05 12.69 16.92
C ARG A 1086 -12.37 12.63 15.54
N LYS A 1087 -11.04 12.47 15.56
CA LYS A 1087 -10.24 12.22 14.36
C LYS A 1087 -10.75 10.96 13.64
N ARG A 1088 -10.76 10.97 12.31
CA ARG A 1088 -11.17 9.82 11.49
C ARG A 1088 -10.16 9.51 10.41
N THR A 1089 -9.98 8.22 10.10
CA THR A 1089 -9.22 7.78 8.93
C THR A 1089 -10.20 7.51 7.78
N ILE A 1090 -9.96 8.10 6.62
CA ILE A 1090 -10.80 8.01 5.42
C ILE A 1090 -9.99 7.42 4.27
N ASN A 1091 -10.55 6.44 3.58
CA ASN A 1091 -10.01 5.95 2.30
C ASN A 1091 -10.58 6.80 1.17
N HIS A 1092 -9.71 7.40 0.36
CA HIS A 1092 -10.09 8.21 -0.80
C HIS A 1092 -9.61 7.57 -2.08
N TYR A 1093 -10.55 7.29 -2.99
CA TYR A 1093 -10.31 6.67 -4.27
C TYR A 1093 -10.56 7.70 -5.35
N GLN A 1094 -9.57 8.02 -6.18
CA GLN A 1094 -9.70 8.98 -7.27
C GLN A 1094 -9.48 8.31 -8.62
N HIS A 1095 -10.51 8.28 -9.45
CA HIS A 1095 -10.39 7.81 -10.82
C HIS A 1095 -9.95 8.96 -11.75
N VAL A 1096 -8.74 8.90 -12.29
CA VAL A 1096 -8.15 9.97 -13.13
C VAL A 1096 -8.38 9.77 -14.63
N GLY A 1097 -8.74 8.55 -15.07
CA GLY A 1097 -8.93 8.21 -16.49
C GLY A 1097 -10.35 8.34 -17.04
N TRP A 1098 -11.31 8.94 -16.32
CA TRP A 1098 -12.72 9.03 -16.74
C TRP A 1098 -13.08 10.47 -17.08
N GLY A 1099 -13.00 10.83 -18.36
CA GLY A 1099 -13.28 12.19 -18.84
C GLY A 1099 -14.74 12.64 -18.62
N ASP A 1100 -14.95 13.95 -18.51
CA ASP A 1100 -16.28 14.53 -18.29
C ASP A 1100 -17.27 14.17 -19.40
N GLN A 1101 -18.53 13.89 -19.04
CA GLN A 1101 -19.61 13.47 -19.94
C GLN A 1101 -19.31 12.23 -20.83
N LYS A 1102 -18.13 11.62 -20.69
CA LYS A 1102 -17.72 10.41 -21.39
C LYS A 1102 -18.03 9.18 -20.53
N CYS A 1103 -17.82 8.01 -21.11
CA CYS A 1103 -17.78 6.73 -20.40
C CYS A 1103 -16.33 6.34 -20.12
N PRO A 1104 -16.06 5.44 -19.15
CA PRO A 1104 -14.73 4.89 -18.94
C PRO A 1104 -14.13 4.33 -20.24
N PRO A 1105 -12.81 4.48 -20.49
CA PRO A 1105 -12.12 3.95 -21.67
C PRO A 1105 -12.37 2.45 -21.91
N LYS A 1106 -12.15 1.98 -23.15
CA LYS A 1106 -12.42 0.58 -23.56
C LYS A 1106 -11.88 -0.44 -22.53
N GLY A 1107 -12.74 -1.36 -22.07
CA GLY A 1107 -12.37 -2.48 -21.20
C GLY A 1107 -12.34 -2.23 -19.68
N LYS A 1108 -12.68 -1.03 -19.19
CA LYS A 1108 -12.51 -0.67 -17.76
C LYS A 1108 -13.70 -0.95 -16.82
N HIS A 1109 -14.64 -1.82 -17.22
CA HIS A 1109 -15.73 -2.26 -16.33
C HIS A 1109 -15.21 -2.98 -15.08
N GLU A 1110 -14.13 -3.75 -15.26
CA GLU A 1110 -13.48 -4.51 -14.19
C GLU A 1110 -12.99 -3.62 -13.05
N ALA A 1111 -12.29 -2.52 -13.37
CA ALA A 1111 -11.72 -1.61 -12.36
C ALA A 1111 -12.81 -0.99 -11.46
N LEU A 1112 -13.91 -0.53 -12.06
CA LEU A 1112 -15.03 0.07 -11.35
C LEU A 1112 -15.85 -0.97 -10.58
N TYR A 1113 -16.00 -2.19 -11.13
CA TYR A 1113 -16.61 -3.31 -10.42
C TYR A 1113 -15.78 -3.72 -9.20
N GLN A 1114 -14.47 -3.89 -9.33
CA GLN A 1114 -13.58 -4.24 -8.23
C GLN A 1114 -13.56 -3.16 -7.14
N LEU A 1115 -13.59 -1.88 -7.54
CA LEU A 1115 -13.75 -0.78 -6.59
C LEU A 1115 -15.11 -0.86 -5.88
N MET A 1116 -16.22 -1.06 -6.60
CA MET A 1116 -17.54 -1.23 -5.97
C MET A 1116 -17.57 -2.43 -5.01
N LYS A 1117 -17.01 -3.56 -5.41
CA LYS A 1117 -16.88 -4.77 -4.59
C LYS A 1117 -16.02 -4.53 -3.34
N LYS A 1118 -14.99 -3.69 -3.41
CA LYS A 1118 -14.21 -3.26 -2.24
C LYS A 1118 -15.05 -2.42 -1.27
N LEU A 1119 -15.95 -1.58 -1.81
CA LEU A 1119 -16.84 -0.73 -1.03
C LEU A 1119 -18.03 -1.50 -0.43
N GLU A 1120 -18.31 -2.71 -0.92
CA GLU A 1120 -19.30 -3.65 -0.40
C GLU A 1120 -18.67 -4.60 0.64
N SER A 1121 -18.98 -4.43 1.94
CA SER A 1121 -18.55 -5.42 2.94
C SER A 1121 -19.41 -6.68 2.88
N LYS A 1122 -18.77 -7.86 2.85
CA LYS A 1122 -19.45 -9.16 2.92
C LYS A 1122 -19.82 -9.60 4.34
N TRP A 1123 -19.20 -9.00 5.36
CA TRP A 1123 -19.31 -9.40 6.76
C TRP A 1123 -20.30 -8.56 7.56
N ILE A 1124 -20.66 -7.38 7.04
CA ILE A 1124 -21.58 -6.43 7.70
C ILE A 1124 -22.81 -6.24 6.79
N PRO A 1125 -24.05 -6.45 7.27
CA PRO A 1125 -25.24 -6.19 6.46
C PRO A 1125 -25.25 -4.75 5.91
N ALA A 1126 -25.63 -4.58 4.65
CA ALA A 1126 -25.46 -3.33 3.91
C ALA A 1126 -26.07 -2.08 4.60
N ARG A 1127 -27.19 -2.24 5.32
CA ARG A 1127 -27.82 -1.18 6.12
C ARG A 1127 -26.98 -0.65 7.29
N PHE A 1128 -26.07 -1.48 7.83
CA PHE A 1128 -25.19 -1.13 8.95
C PHE A 1128 -23.82 -0.63 8.48
N GLN A 1129 -23.54 -0.70 7.18
CA GLN A 1129 -22.32 -0.13 6.64
C GLN A 1129 -22.39 1.40 6.65
N SER A 1130 -21.24 2.04 6.88
CA SER A 1130 -21.07 3.49 6.74
C SER A 1130 -21.41 3.93 5.31
N PRO A 1131 -22.03 5.11 5.12
CA PRO A 1131 -22.26 5.66 3.79
C PRO A 1131 -20.95 5.86 3.02
N VAL A 1132 -21.03 5.69 1.69
CA VAL A 1132 -19.91 5.98 0.78
C VAL A 1132 -20.18 7.31 0.09
N VAL A 1133 -19.27 8.28 0.22
CA VAL A 1133 -19.37 9.55 -0.49
C VAL A 1133 -18.86 9.36 -1.91
N VAL A 1134 -19.62 9.78 -2.91
CA VAL A 1134 -19.23 9.69 -4.32
C VAL A 1134 -19.48 11.03 -4.99
N HIS A 1135 -18.47 11.58 -5.65
CA HIS A 1135 -18.61 12.83 -6.38
C HIS A 1135 -17.83 12.81 -7.71
N CYS A 1136 -18.31 13.61 -8.65
CA CYS A 1136 -17.59 14.02 -9.85
C CYS A 1136 -17.57 15.55 -9.85
N SER A 1137 -17.73 16.22 -10.99
CA SER A 1137 -17.91 17.68 -11.01
C SER A 1137 -19.25 18.10 -10.38
N SER A 1138 -20.38 17.75 -11.01
CA SER A 1138 -21.73 18.16 -10.54
C SER A 1138 -22.45 17.09 -9.71
N GLY A 1139 -21.86 15.91 -9.55
CA GLY A 1139 -22.45 14.84 -8.74
C GLY A 1139 -23.63 14.10 -9.40
N ILE A 1140 -23.79 14.16 -10.73
CA ILE A 1140 -24.96 13.63 -11.43
C ILE A 1140 -24.65 12.65 -12.58
N GLY A 1141 -23.56 12.86 -13.34
CA GLY A 1141 -23.20 11.98 -14.47
C GLY A 1141 -22.41 10.75 -14.00
N ARG A 1142 -21.09 10.88 -13.92
CA ARG A 1142 -20.16 9.84 -13.46
C ARG A 1142 -20.53 9.28 -12.08
N THR A 1143 -20.90 10.16 -11.14
CA THR A 1143 -21.37 9.79 -9.79
C THR A 1143 -22.54 8.82 -9.81
N MET A 1144 -23.64 9.17 -10.50
CA MET A 1144 -24.84 8.33 -10.50
C MET A 1144 -24.69 7.12 -11.40
N THR A 1145 -23.80 7.20 -12.40
CA THR A 1145 -23.39 6.02 -13.17
C THR A 1145 -22.66 5.00 -12.28
N PHE A 1146 -21.72 5.44 -11.44
CA PHE A 1146 -21.01 4.56 -10.51
C PHE A 1146 -21.92 4.01 -9.40
N ILE A 1147 -22.72 4.87 -8.75
CA ILE A 1147 -23.70 4.45 -7.73
C ILE A 1147 -24.71 3.48 -8.35
N GLY A 1148 -25.15 3.76 -9.58
CA GLY A 1148 -26.06 2.94 -10.37
C GLY A 1148 -25.63 1.49 -10.50
N ILE A 1149 -24.32 1.21 -10.60
CA ILE A 1149 -23.79 -0.15 -10.66
C ILE A 1149 -24.33 -0.98 -9.50
N HIS A 1150 -24.39 -0.43 -8.29
CA HIS A 1150 -24.96 -1.13 -7.14
C HIS A 1150 -26.48 -0.99 -7.07
N THR A 1151 -26.99 0.24 -7.09
CA THR A 1151 -28.42 0.51 -6.81
C THR A 1151 -29.33 -0.15 -7.85
N VAL A 1152 -29.00 -0.05 -9.13
CA VAL A 1152 -29.78 -0.67 -10.22
C VAL A 1152 -29.60 -2.18 -10.21
N SER A 1153 -28.41 -2.71 -9.90
CA SER A 1153 -28.24 -4.17 -9.74
C SER A 1153 -29.13 -4.73 -8.64
N GLN A 1154 -29.24 -4.04 -7.49
CA GLN A 1154 -30.14 -4.50 -6.41
C GLN A 1154 -31.61 -4.42 -6.81
N ASP A 1155 -31.97 -3.45 -7.65
CA ASP A 1155 -33.33 -3.31 -8.15
C ASP A 1155 -33.68 -4.39 -9.18
N VAL A 1156 -32.74 -4.75 -10.07
CA VAL A 1156 -32.87 -5.89 -11.01
C VAL A 1156 -32.93 -7.23 -10.27
N ILE A 1157 -32.16 -7.40 -9.20
CA ILE A 1157 -32.22 -8.60 -8.34
C ILE A 1157 -33.60 -8.73 -7.68
N HIS A 1158 -34.20 -7.60 -7.29
CA HIS A 1158 -35.51 -7.57 -6.66
C HIS A 1158 -36.64 -7.78 -7.68
N ASP A 1159 -36.53 -7.16 -8.85
CA ASP A 1159 -37.48 -7.27 -9.94
C ASP A 1159 -36.73 -7.20 -11.28
N ALA A 1160 -36.65 -8.31 -11.99
CA ALA A 1160 -36.00 -8.35 -13.30
C ALA A 1160 -36.93 -7.83 -14.43
N SER A 1161 -38.23 -7.66 -14.20
CA SER A 1161 -39.19 -7.34 -15.25
C SER A 1161 -39.37 -5.84 -15.51
N GLY A 1162 -39.04 -4.99 -14.53
CA GLY A 1162 -39.22 -3.54 -14.65
C GLY A 1162 -38.42 -2.90 -15.79
N PRO A 1163 -39.00 -1.90 -16.49
CA PRO A 1163 -38.38 -1.25 -17.64
C PRO A 1163 -37.18 -0.40 -17.25
N TRP A 1164 -36.25 -0.20 -18.19
CA TRP A 1164 -35.02 0.59 -17.97
C TRP A 1164 -35.31 2.03 -17.53
N THR A 1165 -36.38 2.65 -18.06
CA THR A 1165 -36.82 4.01 -17.67
C THR A 1165 -37.08 4.11 -16.16
N ASN A 1166 -37.68 3.09 -15.53
CA ASN A 1166 -37.93 3.09 -14.08
C ASN A 1166 -36.63 3.06 -13.28
N ARG A 1167 -35.62 2.33 -13.78
CA ARG A 1167 -34.29 2.26 -13.15
C ARG A 1167 -33.56 3.60 -13.22
N LEU A 1168 -33.74 4.35 -14.31
CA LEU A 1168 -33.22 5.72 -14.44
C LEU A 1168 -34.00 6.71 -13.57
N ASN A 1169 -35.33 6.58 -13.46
CA ASN A 1169 -36.16 7.37 -12.56
C ASN A 1169 -35.77 7.16 -11.10
N LEU A 1170 -35.53 5.92 -10.67
CA LEU A 1170 -35.02 5.61 -9.33
C LEU A 1170 -33.74 6.40 -8.99
N LEU A 1171 -32.83 6.58 -9.95
CA LEU A 1171 -31.63 7.39 -9.74
C LEU A 1171 -31.95 8.89 -9.69
N ARG A 1172 -32.87 9.37 -10.52
CA ARG A 1172 -33.25 10.79 -10.62
C ARG A 1172 -34.11 11.27 -9.45
N GLU A 1173 -34.97 10.43 -8.91
CA GLU A 1173 -35.67 10.67 -7.65
C GLU A 1173 -34.67 10.84 -6.50
N ALA A 1174 -33.61 10.01 -6.46
CA ALA A 1174 -32.59 10.13 -5.43
C ALA A 1174 -31.68 11.35 -5.63
N ARG A 1175 -31.36 11.72 -6.87
CA ARG A 1175 -30.50 12.87 -7.21
C ARG A 1175 -30.97 13.44 -8.53
N TRP A 1176 -31.58 14.62 -8.50
CA TRP A 1176 -32.06 15.27 -9.72
C TRP A 1176 -30.95 15.39 -10.77
N HIS A 1177 -31.34 15.32 -12.04
CA HIS A 1177 -30.45 15.30 -13.20
C HIS A 1177 -29.49 14.10 -13.28
N ALA A 1178 -29.65 13.05 -12.45
CA ALA A 1178 -28.85 11.83 -12.54
C ALA A 1178 -28.82 11.26 -13.96
N ILE A 1179 -27.64 10.80 -14.41
CA ILE A 1179 -27.37 10.31 -15.77
C ILE A 1179 -27.60 11.40 -16.83
N GLN A 1180 -26.51 11.88 -17.45
CA GLN A 1180 -26.53 13.05 -18.32
C GLN A 1180 -26.62 12.72 -19.81
N THR A 1181 -26.14 11.55 -20.23
CA THR A 1181 -26.01 11.22 -21.65
C THR A 1181 -26.51 9.82 -21.98
N THR A 1182 -26.95 9.63 -23.23
CA THR A 1182 -27.33 8.33 -23.80
C THR A 1182 -26.22 7.30 -23.62
N ARG A 1183 -24.96 7.74 -23.77
CA ARG A 1183 -23.77 6.90 -23.55
C ARG A 1183 -23.68 6.42 -22.09
N GLN A 1184 -23.90 7.29 -21.11
CA GLN A 1184 -23.89 6.91 -19.68
C GLN A 1184 -25.02 5.93 -19.33
N SER A 1185 -26.23 6.13 -19.90
CA SER A 1185 -27.38 5.24 -19.70
C SER A 1185 -27.08 3.82 -20.21
N TYR A 1186 -26.57 3.68 -21.44
CA TYR A 1186 -26.23 2.36 -21.97
C TYR A 1186 -25.03 1.73 -21.24
N TRP A 1187 -24.01 2.53 -20.93
CA TRP A 1187 -22.86 2.02 -20.17
C TRP A 1187 -23.27 1.47 -18.79
N LEU A 1188 -24.20 2.14 -18.09
CA LEU A 1188 -24.73 1.68 -16.81
C LEU A 1188 -25.48 0.35 -16.96
N GLN A 1189 -26.31 0.18 -18.00
CA GLN A 1189 -27.01 -1.08 -18.29
C GLN A 1189 -26.02 -2.24 -18.44
N MET A 1190 -24.94 -2.03 -19.20
CA MET A 1190 -23.89 -3.03 -19.34
C MET A 1190 -23.15 -3.29 -18.03
N ALA A 1191 -22.79 -2.25 -17.28
CA ALA A 1191 -22.06 -2.40 -16.02
C ALA A 1191 -22.87 -3.21 -14.98
N VAL A 1192 -24.20 -3.05 -14.96
CA VAL A 1192 -25.12 -3.87 -14.17
C VAL A 1192 -25.10 -5.32 -14.64
N ALA A 1193 -25.20 -5.56 -15.96
CA ALA A 1193 -25.13 -6.92 -16.52
C ALA A 1193 -23.80 -7.64 -16.18
N HIS A 1194 -22.67 -6.93 -16.29
CA HIS A 1194 -21.35 -7.43 -15.89
C HIS A 1194 -21.28 -7.76 -14.40
N LYS A 1195 -21.72 -6.85 -13.52
CA LYS A 1195 -21.75 -7.09 -12.07
C LYS A 1195 -22.59 -8.31 -11.72
N LEU A 1196 -23.79 -8.44 -12.29
CA LEU A 1196 -24.69 -9.57 -12.04
C LEU A 1196 -24.09 -10.90 -12.51
N ASN A 1197 -23.45 -10.93 -13.69
CA ASN A 1197 -22.74 -12.11 -14.18
C ASN A 1197 -21.62 -12.56 -13.23
N TRP A 1198 -20.78 -11.62 -12.76
CA TRP A 1198 -19.68 -11.93 -11.84
C TRP A 1198 -20.17 -12.35 -10.44
N ASP A 1199 -21.11 -11.61 -9.85
CA ASP A 1199 -21.60 -11.87 -8.49
C ASP A 1199 -22.32 -13.22 -8.40
N TYR A 1200 -23.10 -13.59 -9.42
CA TYR A 1200 -23.87 -14.84 -9.45
C TYR A 1200 -23.22 -15.97 -10.24
N LYS A 1201 -22.06 -15.74 -10.87
CA LYS A 1201 -21.37 -16.70 -11.75
C LYS A 1201 -22.33 -17.26 -12.79
N LEU A 1202 -22.90 -16.39 -13.62
CA LEU A 1202 -23.98 -16.76 -14.54
C LEU A 1202 -23.47 -17.48 -15.80
N GLY A 1203 -22.21 -17.26 -16.19
CA GLY A 1203 -21.55 -17.87 -17.34
C GLY A 1203 -21.99 -17.24 -18.67
N MET A 1204 -22.24 -15.93 -18.67
CA MET A 1204 -22.77 -15.17 -19.80
C MET A 1204 -21.71 -14.29 -20.46
N ASP A 1205 -20.45 -14.73 -20.44
CA ASP A 1205 -19.33 -13.90 -20.88
C ASP A 1205 -19.40 -13.56 -22.38
N GLU A 1206 -19.92 -14.48 -23.21
CA GLU A 1206 -20.17 -14.22 -24.64
C GLU A 1206 -21.32 -13.22 -24.86
N ASP A 1207 -22.44 -13.35 -24.13
CA ASP A 1207 -23.54 -12.39 -24.22
C ASP A 1207 -23.07 -10.97 -23.84
N LEU A 1208 -22.22 -10.86 -22.83
CA LEU A 1208 -21.66 -9.58 -22.39
C LEU A 1208 -20.63 -9.01 -23.37
N LYS A 1209 -19.80 -9.85 -24.01
CA LYS A 1209 -18.89 -9.40 -25.07
C LYS A 1209 -19.65 -8.79 -26.24
N GLU A 1210 -20.76 -9.40 -26.65
CA GLU A 1210 -21.62 -8.86 -27.70
C GLU A 1210 -22.25 -7.51 -27.32
N GLN A 1211 -22.79 -7.40 -26.09
CA GLN A 1211 -23.33 -6.14 -25.58
C GLN A 1211 -22.25 -5.06 -25.53
N GLN A 1212 -21.05 -5.40 -25.07
CA GLN A 1212 -19.91 -4.51 -25.01
C GLN A 1212 -19.46 -4.03 -26.39
N ALA A 1213 -19.42 -4.93 -27.39
CA ALA A 1213 -19.15 -4.56 -28.78
C ALA A 1213 -20.23 -3.61 -29.32
N MET A 1214 -21.50 -3.89 -29.06
CA MET A 1214 -22.63 -3.06 -29.47
C MET A 1214 -22.59 -1.65 -28.84
N PHE A 1215 -22.25 -1.55 -27.56
CA PHE A 1215 -22.02 -0.26 -26.91
C PHE A 1215 -20.86 0.50 -27.54
N TYR A 1216 -19.73 -0.16 -27.85
CA TYR A 1216 -18.62 0.53 -28.49
C TYR A 1216 -18.95 1.00 -29.90
N ALA A 1217 -19.72 0.23 -30.66
CA ALA A 1217 -20.26 0.67 -31.94
C ALA A 1217 -21.13 1.93 -31.76
N MET A 1218 -22.08 1.93 -30.82
CA MET A 1218 -22.91 3.10 -30.53
C MET A 1218 -22.12 4.32 -30.01
N ALA A 1219 -21.18 4.10 -29.10
CA ALA A 1219 -20.53 5.17 -28.36
C ALA A 1219 -19.32 5.78 -29.08
N PHE A 1220 -18.69 5.08 -30.04
CA PHE A 1220 -17.42 5.51 -30.65
C PHE A 1220 -17.31 5.28 -32.17
N GLN A 1221 -18.23 4.56 -32.81
CA GLN A 1221 -18.33 4.52 -34.27
C GLN A 1221 -19.44 5.48 -34.71
N GLU A 1222 -19.12 6.77 -34.78
CA GLU A 1222 -20.04 7.78 -35.32
C GLU A 1222 -20.23 7.55 -36.82
N GLN A 1223 -21.42 7.09 -37.24
CA GLN A 1223 -21.92 7.43 -38.58
C GLN A 1223 -22.45 8.86 -38.49
N VAL A 1224 -21.64 9.81 -38.94
CA VAL A 1224 -22.07 11.20 -39.15
C VAL A 1224 -23.05 11.17 -40.32
N THR A 1225 -24.33 11.49 -40.09
CA THR A 1225 -25.27 11.71 -41.19
C THR A 1225 -24.87 12.99 -41.93
N PRO A 1226 -25.04 13.06 -43.27
CA PRO A 1226 -24.66 14.22 -44.08
C PRO A 1226 -25.26 15.54 -43.58
N GLU A 1227 -26.47 15.51 -43.03
CA GLU A 1227 -27.14 16.68 -42.46
C GLU A 1227 -26.42 17.24 -41.22
N LEU A 1228 -25.89 16.37 -40.35
CA LEU A 1228 -25.17 16.77 -39.14
C LEU A 1228 -23.76 17.30 -39.45
N ALA A 1229 -23.16 16.85 -40.56
CA ALA A 1229 -21.90 17.40 -41.06
C ALA A 1229 -22.09 18.81 -41.63
N ALA A 1230 -23.21 19.05 -42.34
CA ALA A 1230 -23.54 20.34 -42.93
C ALA A 1230 -23.81 21.42 -41.87
N GLU A 1231 -24.59 21.10 -40.81
CA GLU A 1231 -24.86 22.05 -39.72
C GLU A 1231 -23.60 22.41 -38.92
N ARG A 1232 -22.71 21.43 -38.65
CA ARG A 1232 -21.42 21.67 -37.97
C ARG A 1232 -20.48 22.56 -38.76
N GLN A 1233 -20.52 22.47 -40.09
CA GLN A 1233 -19.76 23.35 -40.96
C GLN A 1233 -20.33 24.77 -40.92
N MET A 1234 -21.65 24.91 -41.03
CA MET A 1234 -22.34 26.20 -40.95
C MET A 1234 -22.08 26.95 -39.63
N GLU A 1235 -22.00 26.23 -38.51
CA GLU A 1235 -21.77 26.82 -37.20
C GLU A 1235 -20.29 27.16 -36.95
N LYS A 1236 -19.35 26.40 -37.54
CA LYS A 1236 -17.93 26.77 -37.61
C LYS A 1236 -17.74 28.05 -38.42
N ASP A 1237 -18.43 28.16 -39.55
CA ASP A 1237 -18.31 29.32 -40.44
C ASP A 1237 -18.86 30.58 -39.77
N LYS A 1238 -20.02 30.50 -39.09
CA LYS A 1238 -20.57 31.62 -38.30
C LYS A 1238 -19.66 32.05 -37.15
N LYS A 1239 -18.97 31.11 -36.51
CA LYS A 1239 -18.04 31.39 -35.40
C LYS A 1239 -16.73 32.01 -35.90
N ALA A 1240 -16.24 31.57 -37.06
CA ALA A 1240 -15.12 32.18 -37.76
C ALA A 1240 -15.46 33.60 -38.22
N GLU A 1241 -16.68 33.83 -38.69
CA GLU A 1241 -17.15 35.14 -39.14
C GLU A 1241 -17.31 36.13 -37.96
N ALA A 1242 -17.82 35.68 -36.82
CA ALA A 1242 -17.89 36.50 -35.60
C ALA A 1242 -16.49 36.84 -35.04
N ALA A 1243 -15.54 35.90 -35.14
CA ALA A 1243 -14.15 36.11 -34.75
C ALA A 1243 -13.43 37.10 -35.69
N ALA A 1244 -13.68 37.02 -37.00
CA ALA A 1244 -13.13 37.95 -37.98
C ALA A 1244 -13.65 39.39 -37.81
N LYS A 1245 -14.87 39.55 -37.26
CA LYS A 1245 -15.47 40.87 -36.97
C LYS A 1245 -15.21 41.36 -35.54
N GLY A 1246 -14.40 40.65 -34.73
CA GLY A 1246 -14.05 41.04 -33.37
C GLY A 1246 -15.22 41.04 -32.37
N GLN A 1247 -16.32 40.36 -32.68
CA GLN A 1247 -17.53 40.33 -31.83
C GLN A 1247 -17.55 39.09 -30.93
N LYS A 1248 -18.03 39.23 -29.68
CA LYS A 1248 -18.25 38.10 -28.78
C LYS A 1248 -19.51 37.32 -29.20
N TYR A 1249 -19.32 36.06 -29.60
CA TYR A 1249 -20.39 35.12 -29.92
C TYR A 1249 -21.14 34.70 -28.64
N ASN A 1250 -22.40 35.13 -28.49
CA ASN A 1250 -23.19 34.92 -27.28
C ASN A 1250 -23.99 33.60 -27.37
N THR A 1251 -23.70 32.64 -26.49
CA THR A 1251 -24.24 31.26 -26.51
C THR A 1251 -25.65 31.11 -25.93
N THR A 1252 -26.40 32.20 -25.75
CA THR A 1252 -27.71 32.21 -25.05
C THR A 1252 -28.94 32.26 -25.96
N GLN A 1253 -28.81 32.24 -27.27
CA GLN A 1253 -29.97 32.06 -28.16
C GLN A 1253 -30.37 30.58 -28.25
N LYS A 1254 -31.65 30.29 -27.97
CA LYS A 1254 -32.25 28.94 -27.99
C LYS A 1254 -31.87 28.20 -29.29
N ALA A 1255 -31.21 27.06 -29.12
CA ALA A 1255 -30.84 26.19 -30.23
C ALA A 1255 -32.08 25.58 -30.92
N SER A 1256 -31.95 25.34 -32.22
CA SER A 1256 -32.90 24.60 -33.05
C SER A 1256 -33.34 23.29 -32.36
N PRO A 1257 -34.62 22.85 -32.49
CA PRO A 1257 -35.14 21.66 -31.80
C PRO A 1257 -34.41 20.35 -32.15
N ILE A 1258 -33.57 20.33 -33.19
CA ILE A 1258 -32.71 19.19 -33.54
C ILE A 1258 -31.39 19.21 -32.73
N LEU A 1259 -30.86 20.39 -32.41
CA LEU A 1259 -29.66 20.58 -31.56
C LEU A 1259 -29.88 20.25 -30.07
N GLY A 1260 -31.13 20.01 -29.65
CA GLY A 1260 -31.44 19.49 -28.31
C GLY A 1260 -30.99 18.04 -28.10
N GLN A 1261 -30.70 17.31 -29.18
CA GLN A 1261 -29.97 16.05 -29.14
C GLN A 1261 -28.47 16.35 -29.24
N VAL A 1262 -27.74 16.03 -28.18
CA VAL A 1262 -26.27 16.07 -28.12
C VAL A 1262 -25.68 17.48 -27.97
N VAL A 1263 -25.91 18.09 -26.81
CA VAL A 1263 -24.91 19.01 -26.23
C VAL A 1263 -23.70 18.16 -25.81
N LEU A 1264 -22.67 18.09 -26.67
CA LEU A 1264 -21.31 17.68 -26.32
C LEU A 1264 -20.33 18.76 -26.77
N TYR A 1265 -19.48 19.16 -25.82
CA TYR A 1265 -18.23 19.90 -26.03
C TYR A 1265 -17.22 19.09 -26.85
#